data_AF-A0A1I3U9I0-F1
#
_entry.id   AF-A0A1I3U9I0-F1
#
_cell.length_a   1.000
_cell.length_b   1.000
_cell.length_c   1.000
_cell.angle_alpha   90.00
_cell.angle_beta   90.00
_cell.angle_gamma   90.00
#
_symmetry.space_group_name_H-M   'P 1'
#
loop_
_entity.id
_entity.type
_entity.pdbx_description
1 polymer ?
#
loop_
_entity_poly.entity_id
_entity_poly.type
_entity_poly.pdbx_seq_one_letter_code
_entity_poly.pdbx_strand_id
1 'polypeptide(L)'
;MTAIGNDTLGTRDSLTVSGKTYSFYSLPKAAAKLGDISRLPFSMKVLLENMLRFDDGVTVTPEDAQAIVDWQQNPKAPSREIQYRPARVLMQDFTGVPCVVDLAAMRDAITKLGGDAAKINPLVPVHLVIDHSVMVDEFGTPKAFEDNVALEYERNAERYEFLKWGSKALNNFSVVPPGTGICHQVNLEYIAQSIWSSVAPDGETIAYPDTLVGTDSHTTMVNGLGVLGWGVGGIEAEAAMLGQPVSMLIPEVVGFKLTGKLAEGITATDLVLTVTQMLRAKGVVGRFVEFYGPGLHSMTLADRATIANMAPEYGATCGFFPIDDKTLDYMRLTGRSDENVALVEAYAKAQGMWHDVSGPEPIFTDTLELDMSTVRPSLAGPKRPQDRVSLDSVDEVFNGDLTKVYKKEQPARVSVEGRDHDIGDGDVVIAAITSCTNTSNPSVLIAAGLVARKARALGLTRKPWVKTSLAPGSQVVTDYLNKAGLSEDLDAIGFNLVGYGCTTCIGNSGPLAEPISAAINGNDIVAASVLSGNRNFEGRVSPDVRANFLASPPLVVAYALKGTVTEDMYETPIGQGTNGPVFLKDIWPSNEEIQGLINANIDDEMFRSRYGNVYLGDSHWQGISVTVSDTYSWPTGSTYIHNPPYFEGMSMTPAPVQDIVDAKPLAILGDSITTDHISPAGSIKADSPAGVFLQEHQVSKKDFNSYGARRGNDEVMVRGTFANIRIKNEMVPGVEGGMTKYAGEVMPIYDAAMRHKADGTALVIVAGKEYGTGSSRDWAAKGTNLLGVRAVITESFERIHRSNLVGMGVLPLQFAEGVTRETLKLDGSETFTITGVAGLRPRQDVEVKLTRADGSSETFLTRCRIDTVNELEYFLNGGILHYVLRKLAA
;
A
#
# COMPACT_ATOMS: atom_id res chain seq x y z
N MET A 1 4.26 -18.04 -20.55
CA MET A 1 3.04 -18.25 -21.35
C MET A 1 1.87 -17.74 -20.54
N THR A 2 0.96 -16.99 -21.16
CA THR A 2 -0.23 -16.48 -20.44
C THR A 2 -1.39 -17.43 -20.65
N ALA A 3 -2.10 -17.78 -19.58
CA ALA A 3 -3.28 -18.64 -19.67
C ALA A 3 -4.42 -17.93 -20.44
N ILE A 4 -5.20 -18.71 -21.20
CA ILE A 4 -6.39 -18.27 -21.93
C ILE A 4 -7.50 -19.32 -21.76
N GLY A 5 -8.75 -18.90 -21.91
CA GLY A 5 -9.96 -19.72 -21.83
C GLY A 5 -10.41 -20.29 -23.18
N ASN A 6 -11.68 -20.74 -23.22
CA ASN A 6 -12.31 -21.50 -24.31
C ASN A 6 -12.86 -20.64 -25.47
N ASP A 7 -12.97 -19.31 -25.30
CA ASP A 7 -13.63 -18.39 -26.25
C ASP A 7 -15.04 -18.86 -26.66
N THR A 8 -15.90 -19.22 -25.69
CA THR A 8 -17.26 -19.75 -25.97
C THR A 8 -18.11 -18.75 -26.77
N LEU A 9 -17.86 -17.46 -26.55
CA LEU A 9 -18.53 -16.38 -27.26
C LEU A 9 -17.89 -16.06 -28.62
N GLY A 10 -16.87 -16.77 -29.11
CA GLY A 10 -16.26 -16.53 -30.42
C GLY A 10 -15.87 -15.08 -30.66
N THR A 11 -15.20 -14.47 -29.68
CA THR A 11 -14.79 -13.06 -29.65
C THR A 11 -13.33 -12.86 -30.00
N ARG A 12 -12.54 -13.94 -30.09
CA ARG A 12 -11.15 -13.86 -30.52
C ARG A 12 -11.04 -13.25 -31.92
N ASP A 13 -10.06 -12.37 -32.08
CA ASP A 13 -9.76 -11.67 -33.33
C ASP A 13 -8.25 -11.41 -33.45
N SER A 14 -7.82 -10.87 -34.59
CA SER A 14 -6.42 -10.50 -34.81
C SER A 14 -6.23 -9.02 -35.15
N LEU A 15 -5.12 -8.47 -34.67
CA LEU A 15 -4.70 -7.09 -34.88
C LEU A 15 -3.26 -7.10 -35.39
N THR A 16 -2.99 -6.47 -36.54
CA THR A 16 -1.63 -6.34 -37.07
C THR A 16 -1.10 -4.93 -36.82
N VAL A 17 0.00 -4.82 -36.08
CA VAL A 17 0.66 -3.56 -35.73
C VAL A 17 2.15 -3.69 -36.01
N SER A 18 2.72 -2.74 -36.75
CA SER A 18 4.15 -2.71 -37.08
C SER A 18 4.70 -4.05 -37.64
N GLY A 19 3.89 -4.74 -38.46
CA GLY A 19 4.26 -6.02 -39.08
C GLY A 19 4.18 -7.24 -38.17
N LYS A 20 3.73 -7.10 -36.92
CA LYS A 20 3.45 -8.20 -35.99
C LYS A 20 1.95 -8.40 -35.84
N THR A 21 1.50 -9.65 -35.85
CA THR A 21 0.10 -10.01 -35.62
C THR A 21 -0.10 -10.44 -34.18
N TYR A 22 -1.09 -9.85 -33.53
CA TYR A 22 -1.50 -10.14 -32.17
C TYR A 22 -2.93 -10.68 -32.19
N SER A 23 -3.15 -11.82 -31.56
CA SER A 23 -4.51 -12.25 -31.23
C SER A 23 -5.03 -11.44 -30.03
N PHE A 24 -6.33 -11.22 -29.93
CA PHE A 24 -6.96 -10.55 -28.78
C PHE A 24 -8.45 -10.89 -28.68
N TYR A 25 -9.07 -10.64 -27.53
CA TYR A 25 -10.51 -10.84 -27.33
C TYR A 25 -11.27 -9.54 -27.61
N SER A 26 -11.96 -9.50 -28.74
CA SER A 26 -12.57 -8.27 -29.30
C SER A 26 -13.84 -7.84 -28.57
N LEU A 27 -13.77 -6.68 -27.91
CA LEU A 27 -14.91 -6.03 -27.26
C LEU A 27 -16.01 -5.64 -28.26
N PRO A 28 -15.72 -5.13 -29.47
CA PRO A 28 -16.76 -4.94 -30.50
C PRO A 28 -17.49 -6.23 -30.88
N LYS A 29 -16.79 -7.37 -31.01
CA LYS A 29 -17.44 -8.67 -31.27
C LYS A 29 -18.28 -9.12 -30.08
N ALA A 30 -17.81 -8.90 -28.85
CA ALA A 30 -18.59 -9.17 -27.65
C ALA A 30 -19.87 -8.31 -27.59
N ALA A 31 -19.77 -7.02 -27.91
CA ALA A 31 -20.90 -6.09 -27.93
C ALA A 31 -21.99 -6.51 -28.92
N ALA A 32 -21.61 -7.04 -30.09
CA ALA A 32 -22.55 -7.58 -31.07
C ALA A 32 -23.36 -8.79 -30.55
N LYS A 33 -22.89 -9.45 -29.48
CA LYS A 33 -23.53 -10.64 -28.88
C LYS A 33 -24.22 -10.33 -27.55
N LEU A 34 -23.61 -9.48 -26.72
CA LEU A 34 -24.03 -9.21 -25.34
C LEU A 34 -24.79 -7.88 -25.17
N GLY A 35 -24.67 -6.95 -26.13
CA GLY A 35 -25.30 -5.62 -26.07
C GLY A 35 -24.31 -4.46 -26.16
N ASP A 36 -24.83 -3.23 -26.18
CA ASP A 36 -24.01 -2.03 -26.32
C ASP A 36 -23.08 -1.79 -25.11
N ILE A 37 -21.82 -1.49 -25.38
CA ILE A 37 -20.77 -1.17 -24.40
C ILE A 37 -20.15 0.20 -24.65
N SER A 38 -20.72 1.00 -25.56
CA SER A 38 -20.18 2.31 -25.94
C SER A 38 -20.04 3.26 -24.75
N ARG A 39 -20.96 3.16 -23.79
CA ARG A 39 -21.02 3.95 -22.56
C ARG A 39 -20.57 3.18 -21.30
N LEU A 40 -19.96 2.01 -21.46
CA LEU A 40 -19.39 1.28 -20.32
C LEU A 40 -18.14 2.03 -19.83
N PRO A 41 -17.97 2.25 -18.51
CA PRO A 41 -16.73 2.84 -17.98
C PRO A 41 -15.49 2.11 -18.49
N PHE A 42 -14.41 2.85 -18.70
CA PHE A 42 -13.18 2.28 -19.27
C PHE A 42 -12.59 1.19 -18.36
N SER A 43 -12.63 1.39 -17.05
CA SER A 43 -12.27 0.37 -16.05
C SER A 43 -13.12 -0.90 -16.16
N MET A 44 -14.40 -0.78 -16.50
CA MET A 44 -15.31 -1.91 -16.70
C MET A 44 -15.08 -2.62 -18.05
N LYS A 45 -14.63 -1.91 -19.09
CA LYS A 45 -14.17 -2.51 -20.35
C LYS A 45 -12.93 -3.40 -20.13
N VAL A 46 -12.04 -3.02 -19.22
CA VAL A 46 -10.89 -3.86 -18.82
C VAL A 46 -11.35 -5.14 -18.12
N LEU A 47 -12.33 -5.06 -17.22
CA LEU A 47 -12.92 -6.25 -16.58
C LEU A 47 -13.65 -7.14 -17.59
N LEU A 48 -14.38 -6.55 -18.56
CA LEU A 48 -15.04 -7.29 -19.62
C LEU A 48 -14.05 -8.10 -20.47
N GLU A 49 -12.93 -7.48 -20.88
CA GLU A 49 -11.86 -8.19 -21.59
C GLU A 49 -11.35 -9.38 -20.78
N ASN A 50 -11.17 -9.19 -19.46
CA ASN A 50 -10.71 -10.24 -18.56
C ASN A 50 -11.67 -11.44 -18.56
N MET A 51 -12.98 -11.19 -18.44
CA MET A 51 -13.98 -12.26 -18.46
C MET A 51 -13.99 -13.00 -19.79
N LEU A 52 -13.84 -12.30 -20.91
CA LEU A 52 -13.78 -12.92 -22.24
C LEU A 52 -12.54 -13.81 -22.40
N ARG A 53 -11.37 -13.32 -21.95
CA ARG A 53 -10.10 -14.02 -22.10
C ARG A 53 -9.99 -15.25 -21.21
N PHE A 54 -10.66 -15.27 -20.07
CA PHE A 54 -10.56 -16.33 -19.06
C PHE A 54 -11.79 -17.22 -18.92
N ASP A 55 -12.77 -17.12 -19.84
CA ASP A 55 -13.92 -18.04 -19.91
C ASP A 55 -13.49 -19.51 -19.91
N ASP A 56 -13.72 -20.21 -18.80
CA ASP A 56 -13.34 -21.61 -18.60
C ASP A 56 -14.56 -22.51 -18.33
N GLY A 57 -15.77 -21.93 -18.26
CA GLY A 57 -17.02 -22.63 -17.95
C GLY A 57 -17.17 -23.06 -16.49
N VAL A 58 -16.24 -22.67 -15.61
CA VAL A 58 -16.22 -23.08 -14.19
C VAL A 58 -16.11 -21.85 -13.28
N THR A 59 -15.01 -21.12 -13.39
CA THR A 59 -14.75 -19.91 -12.59
C THR A 59 -15.19 -18.65 -13.32
N VAL A 60 -15.14 -18.65 -14.65
CA VAL A 60 -15.63 -17.56 -15.50
C VAL A 60 -16.50 -18.18 -16.58
N THR A 61 -17.72 -17.66 -16.73
CA THR A 61 -18.68 -18.10 -17.74
C THR A 61 -19.17 -16.93 -18.60
N PRO A 62 -19.81 -17.19 -19.76
CA PRO A 62 -20.40 -16.13 -20.57
C PRO A 62 -21.38 -15.22 -19.82
N GLU A 63 -22.06 -15.74 -18.78
CA GLU A 63 -22.94 -14.97 -17.92
C GLU A 63 -22.21 -13.90 -17.10
N ASP A 64 -20.94 -14.12 -16.75
CA ASP A 64 -20.12 -13.12 -16.05
C ASP A 64 -19.81 -11.94 -16.97
N ALA A 65 -19.49 -12.21 -18.25
CA ALA A 65 -19.31 -11.18 -19.27
C ALA A 65 -20.63 -10.42 -19.53
N GLN A 66 -21.76 -11.13 -19.63
CA GLN A 66 -23.09 -10.51 -19.78
C GLN A 66 -23.42 -9.59 -18.59
N ALA A 67 -23.11 -10.02 -17.36
CA ALA A 67 -23.38 -9.23 -16.17
C ALA A 67 -22.60 -7.89 -16.14
N ILE A 68 -21.38 -7.84 -16.69
CA ILE A 68 -20.62 -6.59 -16.85
C ILE A 68 -21.29 -5.66 -17.86
N VAL A 69 -21.85 -6.19 -18.95
CA VAL A 69 -22.58 -5.39 -19.95
C VAL A 69 -23.89 -4.86 -19.37
N ASP A 70 -24.65 -5.73 -18.70
CA ASP A 70 -25.95 -5.42 -18.09
C ASP A 70 -25.84 -4.43 -16.93
N TRP A 71 -24.67 -4.33 -16.28
CA TRP A 71 -24.40 -3.35 -15.24
C TRP A 71 -24.78 -1.92 -15.67
N GLN A 72 -24.60 -1.55 -16.94
CA GLN A 72 -24.96 -0.23 -17.47
C GLN A 72 -26.46 0.09 -17.38
N GLN A 73 -27.32 -0.93 -17.33
CA GLN A 73 -28.77 -0.77 -17.26
C GLN A 73 -29.22 -0.37 -15.84
N ASN A 74 -28.52 -0.85 -14.80
CA ASN A 74 -28.78 -0.47 -13.42
C ASN A 74 -27.48 -0.48 -12.58
N PRO A 75 -26.63 0.55 -12.71
CA PRO A 75 -25.31 0.62 -12.04
C PRO A 75 -25.32 0.64 -10.51
N LYS A 76 -26.51 0.69 -9.89
CA LYS A 76 -26.74 0.68 -8.43
C LYS A 76 -27.33 -0.64 -7.93
N ALA A 77 -27.63 -1.59 -8.83
CA ALA A 77 -28.17 -2.89 -8.45
C ALA A 77 -27.15 -3.69 -7.63
N PRO A 78 -27.61 -4.62 -6.75
CA PRO A 78 -26.74 -5.59 -6.12
C PRO A 78 -25.91 -6.31 -7.17
N SER A 79 -24.61 -6.28 -6.95
CA SER A 79 -23.64 -6.72 -7.94
C SER A 79 -23.41 -8.22 -7.91
N ARG A 80 -23.18 -8.81 -9.09
CA ARG A 80 -22.74 -10.21 -9.26
C ARG A 80 -21.26 -10.33 -8.88
N GLU A 81 -20.87 -11.48 -8.35
CA GLU A 81 -19.47 -11.83 -8.16
C GLU A 81 -18.82 -12.30 -9.47
N ILE A 82 -17.58 -11.89 -9.69
CA ILE A 82 -16.74 -12.29 -10.83
C ILE A 82 -15.36 -12.78 -10.35
N GLN A 83 -14.71 -13.59 -11.18
CA GLN A 83 -13.40 -14.18 -10.92
C GLN A 83 -12.34 -13.53 -11.82
N TYR A 84 -11.71 -12.48 -11.31
CA TYR A 84 -10.75 -11.66 -12.05
C TYR A 84 -9.32 -12.24 -11.97
N ARG A 85 -8.60 -12.30 -13.10
CA ARG A 85 -7.20 -12.76 -13.13
C ARG A 85 -6.27 -11.62 -13.58
N PRO A 86 -5.37 -11.14 -12.71
CA PRO A 86 -4.45 -10.06 -13.08
C PRO A 86 -3.41 -10.53 -14.11
N ALA A 87 -2.91 -9.61 -14.92
CA ALA A 87 -1.83 -9.90 -15.86
C ALA A 87 -0.48 -10.13 -15.17
N ARG A 88 -0.27 -9.53 -13.99
CA ARG A 88 0.97 -9.61 -13.20
C ARG A 88 0.74 -9.25 -11.73
N VAL A 89 1.77 -9.46 -10.92
CA VAL A 89 1.80 -9.07 -9.50
C VAL A 89 2.98 -8.13 -9.22
N LEU A 90 2.77 -7.08 -8.41
CA LEU A 90 3.81 -6.19 -7.92
C LEU A 90 4.03 -6.38 -6.42
N MET A 91 5.29 -6.40 -5.98
CA MET A 91 5.65 -6.55 -4.58
C MET A 91 6.71 -5.54 -4.16
N GLN A 92 6.76 -5.29 -2.86
CA GLN A 92 7.85 -4.57 -2.19
C GLN A 92 8.46 -5.46 -1.10
N ASP A 93 9.67 -5.21 -0.62
CA ASP A 93 10.43 -6.16 0.21
C ASP A 93 9.81 -6.52 1.57
N PHE A 94 9.11 -5.62 2.27
CA PHE A 94 8.43 -5.93 3.53
C PHE A 94 7.27 -6.93 3.37
N THR A 95 6.58 -6.94 2.24
CA THR A 95 5.51 -7.93 1.98
C THR A 95 5.98 -9.04 1.04
N GLY A 96 7.04 -8.82 0.27
CA GLY A 96 7.60 -9.79 -0.65
C GLY A 96 8.44 -10.85 0.05
N VAL A 97 9.18 -10.50 1.12
CA VAL A 97 9.90 -11.49 1.93
C VAL A 97 8.95 -12.58 2.47
N PRO A 98 7.85 -12.28 3.17
CA PRO A 98 6.93 -13.34 3.61
C PRO A 98 6.31 -14.11 2.44
N CYS A 99 6.00 -13.48 1.30
CA CYS A 99 5.52 -14.22 0.13
C CYS A 99 6.53 -15.24 -0.41
N VAL A 100 7.82 -14.87 -0.46
CA VAL A 100 8.88 -15.80 -0.90
C VAL A 100 9.12 -16.89 0.15
N VAL A 101 8.96 -16.59 1.45
CA VAL A 101 8.96 -17.59 2.54
C VAL A 101 7.84 -18.59 2.35
N ASP A 102 6.63 -18.12 2.05
CA ASP A 102 5.47 -19.00 1.83
C ASP A 102 5.69 -19.91 0.62
N LEU A 103 6.21 -19.40 -0.50
CA LEU A 103 6.56 -20.22 -1.67
C LEU A 103 7.66 -21.26 -1.35
N ALA A 104 8.69 -20.87 -0.58
CA ALA A 104 9.74 -21.79 -0.15
C ALA A 104 9.18 -22.90 0.76
N ALA A 105 8.34 -22.55 1.72
CA ALA A 105 7.67 -23.50 2.62
C ALA A 105 6.70 -24.42 1.85
N MET A 106 6.00 -23.91 0.83
CA MET A 106 5.17 -24.71 -0.07
C MET A 106 6.01 -25.71 -0.88
N ARG A 107 7.22 -25.35 -1.32
CA ARG A 107 8.14 -26.28 -2.00
C ARG A 107 8.60 -27.42 -1.09
N ASP A 108 8.86 -27.14 0.18
CA ASP A 108 9.14 -28.18 1.17
C ASP A 108 7.92 -29.09 1.39
N ALA A 109 6.74 -28.48 1.52
CA ALA A 109 5.51 -29.20 1.81
C ALA A 109 5.05 -30.09 0.63
N ILE A 110 5.11 -29.62 -0.62
CA ILE A 110 4.76 -30.44 -1.80
C ILE A 110 5.69 -31.65 -1.92
N THR A 111 6.98 -31.48 -1.61
CA THR A 111 7.97 -32.56 -1.62
C THR A 111 7.63 -33.62 -0.57
N LYS A 112 7.21 -33.21 0.64
CA LYS A 112 6.74 -34.12 1.70
C LYS A 112 5.45 -34.86 1.30
N LEU A 113 4.61 -34.25 0.46
CA LEU A 113 3.42 -34.89 -0.12
C LEU A 113 3.72 -35.78 -1.34
N GLY A 114 4.99 -35.87 -1.78
CA GLY A 114 5.43 -36.66 -2.93
C GLY A 114 5.27 -35.97 -4.29
N GLY A 115 4.98 -34.67 -4.31
CA GLY A 115 4.90 -33.86 -5.53
C GLY A 115 6.24 -33.18 -5.89
N ASP A 116 6.26 -32.52 -7.04
CA ASP A 116 7.42 -31.81 -7.58
C ASP A 116 7.46 -30.35 -7.09
N ALA A 117 8.56 -29.96 -6.43
CA ALA A 117 8.81 -28.59 -5.98
C ALA A 117 8.74 -27.55 -7.11
N ALA A 118 9.13 -27.91 -8.34
CA ALA A 118 9.11 -27.01 -9.47
C ALA A 118 7.68 -26.61 -9.92
N LYS A 119 6.64 -27.33 -9.48
CA LYS A 119 5.24 -26.91 -9.70
C LYS A 119 4.86 -25.68 -8.88
N ILE A 120 5.56 -25.41 -7.76
CA ILE A 120 5.39 -24.18 -6.99
C ILE A 120 6.24 -23.09 -7.64
N ASN A 121 5.61 -22.37 -8.58
CA ASN A 121 6.21 -21.26 -9.29
C ASN A 121 5.13 -20.24 -9.69
N PRO A 122 5.46 -18.94 -9.71
CA PRO A 122 4.59 -17.93 -10.29
C PRO A 122 4.23 -18.22 -11.76
N LEU A 123 2.94 -18.22 -12.06
CA LEU A 123 2.35 -18.43 -13.39
C LEU A 123 2.16 -17.12 -14.17
N VAL A 124 2.15 -15.99 -13.47
CA VAL A 124 2.18 -14.64 -14.05
C VAL A 124 3.48 -13.93 -13.65
N PRO A 125 3.93 -12.90 -14.39
CA PRO A 125 5.07 -12.09 -13.99
C PRO A 125 4.88 -11.51 -12.59
N VAL A 126 5.91 -11.65 -11.75
CA VAL A 126 6.00 -11.06 -10.42
C VAL A 126 7.23 -10.17 -10.38
N HIS A 127 7.02 -8.90 -10.05
CA HIS A 127 8.11 -7.94 -9.88
C HIS A 127 8.15 -7.49 -8.42
N LEU A 128 9.23 -7.81 -7.72
CA LEU A 128 9.51 -7.32 -6.38
C LEU A 128 10.52 -6.18 -6.47
N VAL A 129 10.25 -5.06 -5.81
CA VAL A 129 11.19 -3.94 -5.69
C VAL A 129 11.63 -3.76 -4.25
N ILE A 130 12.94 -3.66 -4.00
CA ILE A 130 13.47 -3.44 -2.65
C ILE A 130 13.56 -1.93 -2.39
N ASP A 131 12.64 -1.41 -1.58
CA ASP A 131 12.48 0.04 -1.35
C ASP A 131 12.03 0.39 0.08
N HIS A 132 11.67 -0.57 0.94
CA HIS A 132 11.24 -0.37 2.33
C HIS A 132 12.36 -0.58 3.35
N SER A 133 13.59 -0.83 2.91
CA SER A 133 14.71 -1.19 3.79
C SER A 133 15.58 -0.01 4.20
N VAL A 134 15.83 0.95 3.31
CA VAL A 134 16.60 2.16 3.61
C VAL A 134 15.89 3.06 4.62
N MET A 135 16.67 3.59 5.57
CA MET A 135 16.22 4.53 6.60
C MET A 135 17.04 5.81 6.52
N VAL A 136 16.48 6.93 6.96
CA VAL A 136 17.19 8.21 7.02
C VAL A 136 17.96 8.32 8.34
N ASP A 137 18.99 7.49 8.52
CA ASP A 137 19.85 7.54 9.72
C ASP A 137 20.70 8.82 9.70
N GLU A 138 21.36 9.08 8.57
CA GLU A 138 22.14 10.29 8.27
C GLU A 138 21.38 11.22 7.31
N PHE A 139 21.57 12.54 7.46
CA PHE A 139 20.85 13.56 6.69
C PHE A 139 21.61 14.89 6.62
N GLY A 140 21.26 15.72 5.63
CA GLY A 140 21.78 17.10 5.53
C GLY A 140 23.29 17.21 5.33
N THR A 141 23.95 16.12 4.89
CA THR A 141 25.36 16.10 4.53
C THR A 141 25.58 15.42 3.17
N PRO A 142 26.69 15.71 2.48
CA PRO A 142 27.02 15.03 1.22
C PRO A 142 27.23 13.50 1.35
N LYS A 143 27.43 12.98 2.56
CA LYS A 143 27.66 11.54 2.83
C LYS A 143 26.39 10.77 3.17
N ALA A 144 25.28 11.46 3.43
CA ALA A 144 24.03 10.86 3.91
C ALA A 144 23.58 9.66 3.06
N PHE A 145 23.64 9.76 1.73
CA PHE A 145 23.31 8.65 0.84
C PHE A 145 24.20 7.41 1.06
N GLU A 146 25.52 7.58 1.09
CA GLU A 146 26.48 6.48 1.25
C GLU A 146 26.32 5.81 2.61
N ASP A 147 26.23 6.61 3.67
CA ASP A 147 26.12 6.12 5.05
C ASP A 147 24.80 5.36 5.27
N ASN A 148 23.67 5.86 4.75
CA ASN A 148 22.38 5.19 4.85
C ASN A 148 22.33 3.87 4.07
N VAL A 149 22.91 3.83 2.87
CA VAL A 149 22.99 2.60 2.06
C VAL A 149 23.89 1.57 2.74
N ALA A 150 25.01 1.98 3.33
CA ALA A 150 25.88 1.07 4.08
C ALA A 150 25.14 0.41 5.26
N LEU A 151 24.40 1.22 6.04
CA LEU A 151 23.56 0.72 7.14
C LEU A 151 22.42 -0.17 6.65
N GLU A 152 21.82 0.14 5.50
CA GLU A 152 20.79 -0.69 4.87
C GLU A 152 21.32 -2.09 4.57
N TYR A 153 22.49 -2.20 3.93
CA TYR A 153 23.10 -3.51 3.63
C TYR A 153 23.53 -4.26 4.89
N GLU A 154 24.09 -3.57 5.89
CA GLU A 154 24.46 -4.17 7.18
C GLU A 154 23.23 -4.81 7.86
N ARG A 155 22.11 -4.09 7.90
CA ARG A 155 20.89 -4.52 8.62
C ARG A 155 20.09 -5.59 7.87
N ASN A 156 20.20 -5.68 6.55
CA ASN A 156 19.29 -6.46 5.71
C ASN A 156 19.97 -7.55 4.87
N ALA A 157 21.25 -7.84 5.09
CA ALA A 157 22.03 -8.80 4.32
C ALA A 157 21.31 -10.14 4.10
N GLU A 158 20.77 -10.75 5.16
CA GLU A 158 20.09 -12.05 5.08
C GLU A 158 18.79 -12.00 4.26
N ARG A 159 18.02 -10.91 4.39
CA ARG A 159 16.80 -10.70 3.59
C ARG A 159 17.15 -10.54 2.11
N TYR A 160 18.25 -9.86 1.80
CA TYR A 160 18.69 -9.64 0.43
C TYR A 160 19.24 -10.92 -0.20
N GLU A 161 19.98 -11.72 0.56
CA GLU A 161 20.39 -13.07 0.16
C GLU A 161 19.17 -13.94 -0.16
N PHE A 162 18.16 -13.93 0.70
CA PHE A 162 16.92 -14.69 0.50
C PHE A 162 16.15 -14.25 -0.75
N LEU A 163 15.97 -12.94 -0.96
CA LEU A 163 15.29 -12.42 -2.16
C LEU A 163 16.09 -12.70 -3.43
N LYS A 164 17.42 -12.64 -3.38
CA LYS A 164 18.30 -12.99 -4.50
C LYS A 164 18.29 -14.49 -4.80
N TRP A 165 18.11 -15.34 -3.80
CA TRP A 165 17.82 -16.77 -4.02
C TRP A 165 16.49 -16.91 -4.76
N GLY A 166 15.42 -16.25 -4.29
CA GLY A 166 14.10 -16.28 -4.90
C GLY A 166 14.13 -15.86 -6.38
N SER A 167 14.85 -14.80 -6.72
CA SER A 167 14.99 -14.31 -8.10
C SER A 167 15.71 -15.26 -9.05
N LYS A 168 16.41 -16.28 -8.53
CA LYS A 168 17.10 -17.31 -9.32
C LYS A 168 16.39 -18.66 -9.28
N ALA A 169 15.71 -18.98 -8.19
CA ALA A 169 15.06 -20.26 -7.96
C ALA A 169 13.60 -20.31 -8.45
N LEU A 170 12.95 -19.15 -8.59
CA LEU A 170 11.55 -19.02 -9.02
C LEU A 170 11.47 -18.49 -10.46
N ASN A 171 10.66 -19.15 -11.29
CA ASN A 171 10.35 -18.66 -12.64
C ASN A 171 9.40 -17.45 -12.56
N ASN A 172 9.48 -16.56 -13.55
CA ASN A 172 8.66 -15.34 -13.64
C ASN A 172 8.77 -14.39 -12.42
N PHE A 173 9.77 -14.58 -11.55
CA PHE A 173 9.99 -13.77 -10.36
C PHE A 173 11.25 -12.91 -10.53
N SER A 174 11.04 -11.61 -10.66
CA SER A 174 12.12 -10.63 -10.85
C SER A 174 12.26 -9.74 -9.62
N VAL A 175 13.50 -9.50 -9.19
CA VAL A 175 13.81 -8.61 -8.07
C VAL A 175 14.57 -7.40 -8.58
N VAL A 176 13.98 -6.21 -8.42
CA VAL A 176 14.65 -4.93 -8.59
C VAL A 176 15.46 -4.64 -7.32
N PRO A 177 16.80 -4.54 -7.43
CA PRO A 177 17.69 -4.41 -6.27
C PRO A 177 17.52 -3.10 -5.49
N PRO A 178 18.09 -3.03 -4.26
CA PRO A 178 18.10 -1.80 -3.46
C PRO A 178 18.75 -0.64 -4.21
N GLY A 179 18.34 0.59 -3.88
CA GLY A 179 18.92 1.81 -4.47
C GLY A 179 18.50 2.11 -5.91
N THR A 180 17.58 1.32 -6.50
CA THR A 180 17.06 1.55 -7.86
C THR A 180 15.92 2.57 -7.87
N GLY A 181 15.01 2.49 -6.90
CA GLY A 181 13.81 3.31 -6.82
C GLY A 181 12.68 2.69 -6.00
N ILE A 182 11.56 3.40 -5.89
CA ILE A 182 10.35 2.98 -5.18
C ILE A 182 9.44 2.19 -6.13
N CYS A 183 8.84 1.11 -5.63
CA CYS A 183 8.05 0.13 -6.39
C CYS A 183 7.05 0.75 -7.37
N HIS A 184 6.28 1.76 -6.95
CA HIS A 184 5.25 2.38 -7.78
C HIS A 184 5.83 3.29 -8.87
N GLN A 185 6.93 3.98 -8.59
CA GLN A 185 7.61 4.83 -9.57
C GLN A 185 8.34 3.97 -10.60
N VAL A 186 9.06 2.93 -10.17
CA VAL A 186 9.65 1.91 -11.06
C VAL A 186 8.57 1.20 -11.89
N ASN A 187 7.41 0.93 -11.30
CA ASN A 187 6.28 0.36 -12.02
C ASN A 187 5.78 1.31 -13.12
N LEU A 188 5.57 2.59 -12.80
CA LEU A 188 5.09 3.59 -13.74
C LEU A 188 6.10 3.88 -14.86
N GLU A 189 7.38 4.01 -14.53
CA GLU A 189 8.45 4.41 -15.45
C GLU A 189 8.96 3.24 -16.31
N TYR A 190 8.82 1.99 -15.87
CA TYR A 190 9.40 0.84 -16.56
C TYR A 190 8.48 -0.38 -16.71
N ILE A 191 7.99 -0.95 -15.59
CA ILE A 191 7.34 -2.29 -15.61
C ILE A 191 6.00 -2.26 -16.35
N ALA A 192 5.19 -1.22 -16.12
CA ALA A 192 3.87 -1.08 -16.72
C ALA A 192 3.96 -0.89 -18.24
N GLN A 193 3.07 -1.57 -18.97
CA GLN A 193 3.06 -1.57 -20.44
C GLN A 193 1.78 -0.97 -21.03
N SER A 194 0.79 -0.59 -20.23
CA SER A 194 -0.60 -0.28 -20.64
C SER A 194 -1.32 -1.44 -21.31
N ILE A 195 -0.78 -1.99 -22.40
CA ILE A 195 -1.21 -3.21 -23.07
C ILE A 195 -0.04 -4.20 -23.06
N TRP A 196 -0.23 -5.36 -22.42
CA TRP A 196 0.74 -6.45 -22.49
C TRP A 196 0.60 -7.25 -23.77
N SER A 197 1.69 -7.87 -24.17
CA SER A 197 1.65 -8.99 -25.11
C SER A 197 2.51 -10.14 -24.61
N SER A 198 2.06 -11.37 -24.85
CA SER A 198 2.81 -12.58 -24.49
C SER A 198 2.38 -13.76 -25.34
N VAL A 199 3.16 -14.84 -25.30
CA VAL A 199 2.84 -16.08 -26.01
C VAL A 199 1.79 -16.87 -25.22
N ALA A 200 0.68 -17.19 -25.87
CA ALA A 200 -0.39 -18.04 -25.36
C ALA A 200 -0.01 -19.54 -25.48
N PRO A 201 -0.74 -20.48 -24.84
CA PRO A 201 -0.41 -21.91 -24.86
C PRO A 201 -0.50 -22.55 -26.25
N ASP A 202 -1.25 -21.93 -27.17
CA ASP A 202 -1.35 -22.32 -28.57
C ASP A 202 -0.20 -21.81 -29.46
N GLY A 203 0.74 -21.05 -28.88
CA GLY A 203 1.91 -20.50 -29.55
C GLY A 203 1.68 -19.14 -30.23
N GLU A 204 0.45 -18.62 -30.25
CA GLU A 204 0.18 -17.28 -30.79
C GLU A 204 0.58 -16.18 -29.80
N THR A 205 0.95 -15.01 -30.32
CA THR A 205 1.15 -13.83 -29.46
C THR A 205 -0.21 -13.17 -29.24
N ILE A 206 -0.61 -13.02 -27.97
CA ILE A 206 -1.86 -12.39 -27.57
C ILE A 206 -1.59 -11.03 -26.94
N ALA A 207 -2.39 -10.02 -27.27
CA ALA A 207 -2.40 -8.70 -26.64
C ALA A 207 -3.62 -8.52 -25.74
N TYR A 208 -3.43 -7.91 -24.57
CA TYR A 208 -4.47 -7.71 -23.55
C TYR A 208 -4.11 -6.53 -22.63
N PRO A 209 -5.07 -5.92 -21.91
CA PRO A 209 -4.80 -4.81 -21.00
C PRO A 209 -3.83 -5.23 -19.90
N ASP A 210 -2.88 -4.35 -19.60
CA ASP A 210 -2.08 -4.47 -18.37
C ASP A 210 -3.01 -4.33 -17.17
N THR A 211 -2.92 -5.29 -16.27
CA THR A 211 -3.70 -5.30 -15.04
C THR A 211 -2.88 -5.96 -13.93
N LEU A 212 -3.01 -5.50 -12.69
CA LEU A 212 -2.24 -6.08 -11.59
C LEU A 212 -2.93 -5.98 -10.25
N VAL A 213 -2.53 -6.87 -9.36
CA VAL A 213 -2.64 -6.67 -7.92
C VAL A 213 -1.25 -6.47 -7.35
N GLY A 214 -1.13 -5.69 -6.28
CA GLY A 214 0.15 -5.51 -5.62
C GLY A 214 0.06 -5.66 -4.11
N THR A 215 1.14 -6.08 -3.47
CA THR A 215 1.21 -6.21 -2.00
C THR A 215 1.54 -4.88 -1.31
N ASP A 216 1.10 -3.77 -1.93
CA ASP A 216 1.11 -2.41 -1.38
C ASP A 216 -0.17 -1.69 -1.78
N SER A 217 -0.74 -0.88 -0.89
CA SER A 217 -2.02 -0.20 -1.13
C SER A 217 -1.96 0.79 -2.31
N HIS A 218 -0.82 1.46 -2.52
CA HIS A 218 -0.68 2.51 -3.54
C HIS A 218 -0.28 1.97 -4.92
N THR A 219 -0.37 0.65 -5.14
CA THR A 219 -0.33 0.05 -6.48
C THR A 219 -1.32 0.73 -7.42
N THR A 220 -2.35 1.37 -6.86
CA THR A 220 -3.30 2.21 -7.59
C THR A 220 -2.66 3.36 -8.37
N MET A 221 -1.43 3.78 -8.06
CA MET A 221 -0.72 4.84 -8.79
C MET A 221 -0.62 4.58 -10.30
N VAL A 222 -0.48 3.32 -10.69
CA VAL A 222 -0.35 2.90 -12.10
C VAL A 222 -1.63 3.12 -12.92
N ASN A 223 -2.79 3.30 -12.27
CA ASN A 223 -4.04 3.58 -12.97
C ASN A 223 -4.02 4.94 -13.69
N GLY A 224 -3.06 5.83 -13.38
CA GLY A 224 -2.80 7.05 -14.17
C GLY A 224 -2.32 6.76 -15.61
N LEU A 225 -1.85 5.54 -15.88
CA LEU A 225 -1.35 5.04 -17.18
C LEU A 225 -2.39 4.13 -17.89
N GLY A 226 -3.66 4.14 -17.46
CA GLY A 226 -4.70 3.26 -18.01
C GLY A 226 -4.55 1.78 -17.64
N VAL A 227 -3.76 1.48 -16.61
CA VAL A 227 -3.53 0.12 -16.10
C VAL A 227 -4.41 -0.13 -14.89
N LEU A 228 -5.34 -1.07 -14.97
CA LEU A 228 -6.22 -1.37 -13.84
C LEU A 228 -5.45 -2.14 -12.76
N GLY A 229 -5.19 -1.51 -11.61
CA GLY A 229 -4.54 -2.20 -10.51
C GLY A 229 -4.76 -1.61 -9.13
N TRP A 230 -4.64 -2.45 -8.10
CA TRP A 230 -4.90 -2.08 -6.71
C TRP A 230 -4.12 -2.93 -5.71
N GLY A 231 -4.12 -2.49 -4.46
CA GLY A 231 -3.46 -3.20 -3.37
C GLY A 231 -4.27 -4.37 -2.82
N VAL A 232 -3.60 -5.49 -2.56
CA VAL A 232 -4.13 -6.70 -1.93
C VAL A 232 -3.21 -7.21 -0.83
N GLY A 233 -3.67 -8.18 -0.04
CA GLY A 233 -2.82 -8.87 0.94
C GLY A 233 -1.80 -9.81 0.28
N GLY A 234 -0.72 -10.15 1.00
CA GLY A 234 0.29 -11.12 0.54
C GLY A 234 -0.32 -12.44 0.08
N ILE A 235 -1.21 -13.01 0.88
CA ILE A 235 -1.91 -14.26 0.62
C ILE A 235 -2.73 -14.23 -0.68
N GLU A 236 -3.45 -13.12 -0.94
CA GLU A 236 -4.24 -12.95 -2.17
C GLU A 236 -3.32 -12.79 -3.39
N ALA A 237 -2.19 -12.09 -3.23
CA ALA A 237 -1.17 -11.97 -4.27
C ALA A 237 -0.45 -13.31 -4.56
N GLU A 238 -0.18 -14.13 -3.54
CA GLU A 238 0.37 -15.49 -3.67
C GLU A 238 -0.58 -16.41 -4.43
N ALA A 239 -1.87 -16.37 -4.08
CA ALA A 239 -2.88 -17.13 -4.80
C ALA A 239 -2.98 -16.68 -6.26
N ALA A 240 -3.00 -15.36 -6.51
CA ALA A 240 -3.02 -14.80 -7.85
C ALA A 240 -1.79 -15.20 -8.67
N MET A 241 -0.59 -15.16 -8.09
CA MET A 241 0.62 -15.59 -8.80
C MET A 241 0.62 -17.09 -9.08
N LEU A 242 -0.05 -17.91 -8.26
CA LEU A 242 -0.23 -19.36 -8.49
C LEU A 242 -1.48 -19.68 -9.34
N GLY A 243 -2.05 -18.68 -10.02
CA GLY A 243 -3.11 -18.83 -11.02
C GLY A 243 -4.54 -18.89 -10.46
N GLN A 244 -4.74 -18.67 -9.16
CA GLN A 244 -6.09 -18.49 -8.62
C GLN A 244 -6.64 -17.14 -9.05
N PRO A 245 -7.94 -17.06 -9.43
CA PRO A 245 -8.58 -15.79 -9.61
C PRO A 245 -8.74 -15.05 -8.29
N VAL A 246 -8.75 -13.73 -8.38
CA VAL A 246 -9.16 -12.80 -7.33
C VAL A 246 -10.68 -12.64 -7.43
N SER A 247 -11.38 -13.03 -6.36
CA SER A 247 -12.83 -12.93 -6.28
C SER A 247 -13.24 -11.50 -5.93
N MET A 248 -14.17 -10.92 -6.69
CA MET A 248 -14.69 -9.59 -6.41
C MET A 248 -16.13 -9.43 -6.91
N LEU A 249 -16.89 -8.52 -6.29
CA LEU A 249 -18.14 -8.05 -6.87
C LEU A 249 -17.84 -7.13 -8.05
N ILE A 250 -18.67 -7.15 -9.10
CA ILE A 250 -18.62 -6.11 -10.15
C ILE A 250 -18.73 -4.74 -9.46
N PRO A 251 -17.75 -3.84 -9.60
CA PRO A 251 -17.69 -2.66 -8.76
C PRO A 251 -18.74 -1.63 -9.18
N GLU A 252 -19.24 -0.86 -8.21
CA GLU A 252 -19.83 0.44 -8.52
C GLU A 252 -18.71 1.38 -8.99
N VAL A 253 -19.01 2.25 -9.96
CA VAL A 253 -18.04 3.18 -10.55
C VAL A 253 -18.52 4.61 -10.35
N VAL A 254 -17.76 5.42 -9.61
CA VAL A 254 -18.03 6.85 -9.41
C VAL A 254 -17.24 7.65 -10.44
N GLY A 255 -17.95 8.38 -11.29
CA GLY A 255 -17.33 9.27 -12.27
C GLY A 255 -16.89 10.57 -11.60
N PHE A 256 -15.61 10.93 -11.71
CA PHE A 256 -15.07 12.20 -11.22
C PHE A 256 -14.70 13.10 -12.40
N LYS A 257 -15.58 14.06 -12.70
CA LYS A 257 -15.43 14.98 -13.83
C LYS A 257 -14.43 16.09 -13.49
N LEU A 258 -13.37 16.20 -14.27
CA LEU A 258 -12.40 17.30 -14.18
C LEU A 258 -12.63 18.27 -15.34
N THR A 259 -12.75 19.55 -15.01
CA THR A 259 -12.85 20.66 -15.97
C THR A 259 -11.84 21.75 -15.66
N GLY A 260 -11.65 22.69 -16.58
CA GLY A 260 -10.68 23.77 -16.42
C GLY A 260 -9.22 23.30 -16.46
N LYS A 261 -8.34 24.11 -15.88
CA LYS A 261 -6.90 23.86 -15.70
C LYS A 261 -6.45 24.47 -14.38
N LEU A 262 -5.37 23.94 -13.79
CA LEU A 262 -4.79 24.49 -12.58
C LEU A 262 -4.31 25.93 -12.80
N ALA A 263 -4.48 26.78 -11.78
CA ALA A 263 -4.03 28.17 -11.80
C ALA A 263 -2.51 28.28 -11.60
N GLU A 264 -1.96 29.48 -11.81
CA GLU A 264 -0.54 29.76 -11.63
C GLU A 264 -0.06 29.41 -10.22
N GLY A 265 1.06 28.69 -10.12
CA GLY A 265 1.66 28.30 -8.84
C GLY A 265 0.93 27.18 -8.08
N ILE A 266 -0.18 26.64 -8.61
CA ILE A 266 -0.90 25.50 -8.01
C ILE A 266 -0.27 24.19 -8.47
N THR A 267 -0.10 23.24 -7.55
CA THR A 267 0.58 21.97 -7.81
C THR A 267 -0.40 20.80 -7.97
N ALA A 268 0.10 19.70 -8.54
CA ALA A 268 -0.63 18.43 -8.56
C ALA A 268 -0.95 17.90 -7.15
N THR A 269 -0.11 18.23 -6.17
CA THR A 269 -0.34 17.88 -4.76
C THR A 269 -1.59 18.58 -4.22
N ASP A 270 -1.76 19.88 -4.51
CA ASP A 270 -2.95 20.64 -4.10
C ASP A 270 -4.24 20.05 -4.70
N LEU A 271 -4.15 19.62 -5.98
CA LEU A 271 -5.24 18.97 -6.67
C LEU A 271 -5.60 17.63 -6.01
N VAL A 272 -4.63 16.75 -5.74
CA VAL A 272 -4.95 15.45 -5.12
C VAL A 272 -5.46 15.60 -3.70
N LEU A 273 -4.98 16.56 -2.91
CA LEU A 273 -5.52 16.80 -1.56
C LEU A 273 -6.97 17.30 -1.62
N THR A 274 -7.29 18.14 -2.61
CA THR A 274 -8.67 18.57 -2.89
C THR A 274 -9.57 17.40 -3.29
N VAL A 275 -9.11 16.58 -4.25
CA VAL A 275 -9.83 15.37 -4.70
C VAL A 275 -10.04 14.39 -3.56
N THR A 276 -9.02 14.18 -2.72
CA THR A 276 -9.08 13.27 -1.57
C THR A 276 -10.15 13.71 -0.57
N GLN A 277 -10.20 15.00 -0.23
CA GLN A 277 -11.22 15.57 0.64
C GLN A 277 -12.63 15.35 0.07
N MET A 278 -12.83 15.63 -1.22
CA MET A 278 -14.14 15.51 -1.89
C MET A 278 -14.62 14.06 -1.97
N LEU A 279 -13.75 13.14 -2.39
CA LEU A 279 -14.09 11.72 -2.52
C LEU A 279 -14.32 11.06 -1.16
N ARG A 280 -13.56 11.46 -0.13
CA ARG A 280 -13.80 10.98 1.23
C ARG A 280 -15.16 11.45 1.76
N ALA A 281 -15.55 12.69 1.50
CA ALA A 281 -16.87 13.22 1.86
C ALA A 281 -18.01 12.52 1.09
N LYS A 282 -17.77 12.12 -0.16
CA LYS A 282 -18.73 11.35 -0.98
C LYS A 282 -18.94 9.92 -0.47
N GLY A 283 -17.92 9.30 0.11
CA GLY A 283 -17.96 7.91 0.56
C GLY A 283 -17.82 6.93 -0.60
N VAL A 284 -16.60 6.70 -1.05
CA VAL A 284 -16.28 5.80 -2.19
C VAL A 284 -15.62 4.49 -1.77
N VAL A 285 -15.78 4.10 -0.51
CA VAL A 285 -15.16 2.88 0.03
C VAL A 285 -15.61 1.64 -0.74
N GLY A 286 -14.65 0.87 -1.26
CA GLY A 286 -14.91 -0.36 -2.03
C GLY A 286 -15.41 -0.14 -3.46
N ARG A 287 -15.53 1.12 -3.90
CA ARG A 287 -15.94 1.49 -5.27
C ARG A 287 -14.73 1.77 -6.15
N PHE A 288 -14.93 1.73 -7.46
CA PHE A 288 -13.99 2.33 -8.41
C PHE A 288 -14.30 3.82 -8.53
N VAL A 289 -13.25 4.62 -8.72
CA VAL A 289 -13.38 6.01 -9.18
C VAL A 289 -12.77 6.08 -10.56
N GLU A 290 -13.48 6.65 -11.53
CA GLU A 290 -12.98 6.86 -12.88
C GLU A 290 -13.00 8.35 -13.21
N PHE A 291 -11.83 8.88 -13.56
CA PHE A 291 -11.65 10.29 -13.89
C PHE A 291 -11.96 10.52 -15.38
N TYR A 292 -12.74 11.56 -15.66
CA TYR A 292 -13.17 11.89 -17.01
C TYR A 292 -13.35 13.40 -17.19
N GLY A 293 -13.65 13.82 -18.42
CA GLY A 293 -13.95 15.22 -18.75
C GLY A 293 -12.79 15.97 -19.39
N PRO A 294 -13.04 17.18 -19.91
CA PRO A 294 -12.10 17.92 -20.75
C PRO A 294 -10.83 18.35 -20.00
N GLY A 295 -10.86 18.39 -18.66
CA GLY A 295 -9.70 18.74 -17.83
C GLY A 295 -8.52 17.79 -18.01
N LEU A 296 -8.77 16.51 -18.36
CA LEU A 296 -7.72 15.49 -18.52
C LEU A 296 -6.65 15.88 -19.55
N HIS A 297 -7.00 16.62 -20.61
CA HIS A 297 -6.03 17.06 -21.64
C HIS A 297 -5.02 18.08 -21.12
N SER A 298 -5.37 18.83 -20.08
CA SER A 298 -4.48 19.83 -19.47
C SER A 298 -3.49 19.22 -18.49
N MET A 299 -3.66 17.95 -18.12
CA MET A 299 -2.86 17.26 -17.12
C MET A 299 -1.74 16.45 -17.77
N THR A 300 -0.58 16.44 -17.11
CA THR A 300 0.47 15.47 -17.43
C THR A 300 0.11 14.10 -16.88
N LEU A 301 0.78 13.04 -17.35
CA LEU A 301 0.58 11.72 -16.77
C LEU A 301 1.03 11.65 -15.30
N ALA A 302 2.05 12.41 -14.93
CA ALA A 302 2.54 12.46 -13.57
C ALA A 302 1.48 13.05 -12.61
N ASP A 303 0.70 14.02 -13.06
CA ASP A 303 -0.42 14.58 -12.28
C ASP A 303 -1.52 13.54 -12.06
N ARG A 304 -1.84 12.76 -13.11
CA ARG A 304 -2.82 11.65 -13.03
C ARG A 304 -2.37 10.57 -12.05
N ALA A 305 -1.10 10.16 -12.15
CA ALA A 305 -0.50 9.19 -11.25
C ALA A 305 -0.50 9.67 -9.79
N THR A 306 -0.28 10.97 -9.56
CA THR A 306 -0.37 11.59 -8.22
C THR A 306 -1.78 11.39 -7.63
N ILE A 307 -2.83 11.60 -8.42
CA ILE A 307 -4.23 11.42 -7.99
C ILE A 307 -4.59 9.95 -7.80
N ALA A 308 -4.18 9.10 -8.73
CA ALA A 308 -4.43 7.66 -8.68
C ALA A 308 -3.71 6.98 -7.50
N ASN A 309 -2.54 7.50 -7.10
CA ASN A 309 -1.78 7.03 -5.94
C ASN A 309 -2.61 7.10 -4.65
N MET A 310 -3.32 8.20 -4.42
CA MET A 310 -4.07 8.44 -3.17
C MET A 310 -5.43 7.74 -3.09
N ALA A 311 -5.73 6.79 -4.00
CA ALA A 311 -6.97 6.01 -3.95
C ALA A 311 -7.28 5.35 -2.61
N PRO A 312 -6.31 4.69 -1.94
CA PRO A 312 -6.53 4.15 -0.61
C PRO A 312 -6.94 5.21 0.42
N GLU A 313 -6.42 6.44 0.31
CA GLU A 313 -6.67 7.52 1.25
C GLU A 313 -8.09 8.11 1.11
N TYR A 314 -8.64 8.21 -0.11
CA TYR A 314 -10.07 8.52 -0.30
C TYR A 314 -10.99 7.30 -0.22
N GLY A 315 -10.44 6.09 -0.13
CA GLY A 315 -11.13 4.83 0.15
C GLY A 315 -11.51 4.00 -1.08
N ALA A 316 -11.24 4.48 -2.29
CA ALA A 316 -11.57 3.73 -3.50
C ALA A 316 -10.65 2.52 -3.67
N THR A 317 -11.15 1.49 -4.35
CA THR A 317 -10.31 0.35 -4.77
C THR A 317 -9.28 0.80 -5.81
N CYS A 318 -9.65 1.72 -6.71
CA CYS A 318 -8.75 2.36 -7.66
C CYS A 318 -9.23 3.77 -8.06
N GLY A 319 -8.31 4.57 -8.59
CA GLY A 319 -8.59 5.86 -9.24
C GLY A 319 -8.12 5.80 -10.70
N PHE A 320 -9.03 5.47 -11.62
CA PHE A 320 -8.73 5.11 -13.00
C PHE A 320 -8.72 6.30 -13.96
N PHE A 321 -7.66 6.41 -14.77
CA PHE A 321 -7.58 7.33 -15.91
C PHE A 321 -7.48 6.52 -17.20
N PRO A 322 -8.35 6.75 -18.20
CA PRO A 322 -8.31 6.01 -19.44
C PRO A 322 -7.09 6.36 -20.31
N ILE A 323 -6.76 5.47 -21.26
CA ILE A 323 -5.65 5.64 -22.20
C ILE A 323 -5.98 6.76 -23.19
N ASP A 324 -5.03 7.67 -23.40
CA ASP A 324 -5.11 8.80 -24.35
C ASP A 324 -3.72 9.25 -24.82
N ASP A 325 -3.64 10.39 -25.52
CA ASP A 325 -2.37 10.95 -26.02
C ASP A 325 -1.34 11.20 -24.91
N LYS A 326 -1.77 11.64 -23.71
CA LYS A 326 -0.86 11.87 -22.58
C LYS A 326 -0.25 10.58 -22.05
N THR A 327 -0.97 9.47 -22.23
CA THR A 327 -0.43 8.12 -21.97
C THR A 327 0.72 7.83 -22.91
N LEU A 328 0.54 8.03 -24.21
CA LEU A 328 1.57 7.77 -25.22
C LEU A 328 2.77 8.72 -25.09
N ASP A 329 2.54 10.01 -24.81
CA ASP A 329 3.59 11.01 -24.56
C ASP A 329 4.51 10.55 -23.43
N TYR A 330 3.93 10.09 -22.32
CA TYR A 330 4.70 9.57 -21.19
C TYR A 330 5.44 8.28 -21.53
N MET A 331 4.80 7.33 -22.24
CA MET A 331 5.46 6.10 -22.65
C MET A 331 6.69 6.36 -23.54
N ARG A 332 6.60 7.32 -24.47
CA ARG A 332 7.75 7.75 -25.28
C ARG A 332 8.83 8.39 -24.43
N LEU A 333 8.46 9.35 -23.57
CA LEU A 333 9.39 10.02 -22.64
C LEU A 333 10.16 9.03 -21.77
N THR A 334 9.51 7.96 -21.33
CA THR A 334 10.10 6.94 -20.45
C THR A 334 10.80 5.81 -21.21
N GLY A 335 11.04 6.00 -22.51
CA GLY A 335 11.88 5.10 -23.30
C GLY A 335 11.22 3.79 -23.71
N ARG A 336 9.89 3.67 -23.63
CA ARG A 336 9.18 2.50 -24.21
C ARG A 336 9.41 2.46 -25.72
N SER A 337 9.45 1.25 -26.29
CA SER A 337 9.72 1.09 -27.72
C SER A 337 8.57 1.61 -28.58
N ASP A 338 8.88 2.11 -29.78
CA ASP A 338 7.88 2.59 -30.74
C ASP A 338 6.87 1.49 -31.11
N GLU A 339 7.32 0.23 -31.17
CA GLU A 339 6.44 -0.93 -31.40
C GLU A 339 5.41 -1.10 -30.28
N ASN A 340 5.81 -0.90 -29.02
CA ASN A 340 4.92 -1.00 -27.87
C ASN A 340 3.92 0.16 -27.86
N VAL A 341 4.41 1.39 -28.06
CA VAL A 341 3.54 2.59 -28.14
C VAL A 341 2.51 2.43 -29.25
N ALA A 342 2.91 1.94 -30.42
CA ALA A 342 2.00 1.66 -31.53
C ALA A 342 0.97 0.57 -31.19
N LEU A 343 1.38 -0.50 -30.49
CA LEU A 343 0.46 -1.55 -30.03
C LEU A 343 -0.58 -0.99 -29.06
N VAL A 344 -0.17 -0.20 -28.09
CA VAL A 344 -1.07 0.42 -27.10
C VAL A 344 -2.13 1.28 -27.80
N GLU A 345 -1.71 2.15 -28.71
CA GLU A 345 -2.62 3.01 -29.45
C GLU A 345 -3.62 2.21 -30.30
N ALA A 346 -3.11 1.26 -31.09
CA ALA A 346 -3.94 0.47 -31.99
C ALA A 346 -4.94 -0.42 -31.24
N TYR A 347 -4.49 -1.07 -30.16
CA TYR A 347 -5.33 -1.92 -29.32
C TYR A 347 -6.41 -1.10 -28.60
N ALA A 348 -6.02 0.01 -27.95
CA ALA A 348 -6.97 0.85 -27.21
C ALA A 348 -8.06 1.41 -28.13
N LYS A 349 -7.71 1.84 -29.34
CA LYS A 349 -8.68 2.30 -30.35
C LYS A 349 -9.57 1.17 -30.84
N ALA A 350 -9.02 0.00 -31.16
CA ALA A 350 -9.79 -1.15 -31.62
C ALA A 350 -10.81 -1.64 -30.57
N GLN A 351 -10.49 -1.53 -29.28
CA GLN A 351 -11.33 -1.99 -28.19
C GLN A 351 -12.31 -0.93 -27.65
N GLY A 352 -12.27 0.30 -28.18
CA GLY A 352 -13.03 1.43 -27.60
C GLY A 352 -12.56 1.80 -26.18
N MET A 353 -11.29 1.52 -25.86
CA MET A 353 -10.62 1.86 -24.61
C MET A 353 -9.80 3.16 -24.70
N TRP A 354 -9.75 3.79 -25.88
CA TRP A 354 -9.15 5.10 -26.11
C TRP A 354 -10.10 6.22 -25.69
N HIS A 355 -9.64 7.14 -24.83
CA HIS A 355 -10.40 8.30 -24.42
C HIS A 355 -10.32 9.41 -25.46
N ASP A 356 -11.48 9.91 -25.87
CA ASP A 356 -11.68 11.04 -26.76
C ASP A 356 -12.73 11.96 -26.12
N VAL A 357 -12.44 13.26 -26.01
CA VAL A 357 -13.37 14.26 -25.46
C VAL A 357 -14.67 14.35 -26.25
N SER A 358 -14.64 14.03 -27.55
CA SER A 358 -15.84 13.95 -28.39
C SER A 358 -16.61 12.63 -28.26
N GLY A 359 -16.02 11.65 -27.57
CA GLY A 359 -16.63 10.34 -27.33
C GLY A 359 -17.83 10.41 -26.37
N PRO A 360 -18.66 9.35 -26.34
CA PRO A 360 -19.80 9.30 -25.44
C PRO A 360 -19.33 9.24 -23.96
N GLU A 361 -19.94 10.05 -23.10
CA GLU A 361 -19.67 9.98 -21.66
C GLU A 361 -20.15 8.63 -21.09
N PRO A 362 -19.29 7.90 -20.33
CA PRO A 362 -19.70 6.66 -19.69
C PRO A 362 -20.87 6.84 -18.72
N ILE A 363 -21.62 5.77 -18.51
CA ILE A 363 -22.64 5.68 -17.46
C ILE A 363 -21.93 5.28 -16.17
N PHE A 364 -22.03 6.14 -15.16
CA PHE A 364 -21.48 5.91 -13.83
C PHE A 364 -22.59 5.61 -12.81
N THR A 365 -22.25 4.94 -11.72
CA THR A 365 -23.15 4.73 -10.58
C THR A 365 -23.52 6.06 -9.92
N ASP A 366 -22.55 6.96 -9.82
CA ASP A 366 -22.70 8.30 -9.25
C ASP A 366 -21.62 9.21 -9.85
N THR A 367 -21.77 10.52 -9.68
CA THR A 367 -20.81 11.51 -10.21
C THR A 367 -20.43 12.58 -9.20
N LEU A 368 -19.27 13.17 -9.43
CA LEU A 368 -18.70 14.36 -8.80
C LEU A 368 -18.05 15.22 -9.89
N GLU A 369 -17.92 16.51 -9.66
CA GLU A 369 -17.24 17.43 -10.58
C GLU A 369 -16.34 18.40 -9.83
N LEU A 370 -15.20 18.73 -10.42
CA LEU A 370 -14.26 19.75 -9.94
C LEU A 370 -13.75 20.59 -11.12
N ASP A 371 -13.96 21.90 -11.04
CA ASP A 371 -13.23 22.87 -11.84
C ASP A 371 -11.85 23.10 -11.21
N MET A 372 -10.80 22.67 -11.91
CA MET A 372 -9.42 22.74 -11.42
C MET A 372 -8.93 24.18 -11.20
N SER A 373 -9.57 25.20 -11.77
CA SER A 373 -9.23 26.60 -11.52
C SER A 373 -9.59 27.07 -10.10
N THR A 374 -10.45 26.31 -9.41
CA THR A 374 -10.88 26.60 -8.04
C THR A 374 -9.93 26.05 -6.98
N VAL A 375 -8.98 25.19 -7.36
CA VAL A 375 -7.99 24.61 -6.45
C VAL A 375 -7.13 25.74 -5.85
N ARG A 376 -6.75 25.58 -4.59
CA ARG A 376 -5.93 26.53 -3.81
C ARG A 376 -4.76 25.78 -3.17
N PRO A 377 -3.63 26.47 -2.90
CA PRO A 377 -2.51 25.87 -2.18
C PRO A 377 -2.97 25.32 -0.83
N SER A 378 -2.56 24.11 -0.48
CA SER A 378 -3.05 23.44 0.73
C SER A 378 -2.07 22.43 1.31
N LEU A 379 -2.24 22.18 2.60
CA LEU A 379 -1.66 21.03 3.30
C LEU A 379 -2.80 20.06 3.66
N ALA A 380 -2.45 18.85 4.09
CA ALA A 380 -3.40 17.98 4.80
C ALA A 380 -2.82 17.50 6.13
N GLY A 381 -3.56 17.66 7.23
CA GLY A 381 -3.08 17.33 8.56
C GLY A 381 -3.89 17.96 9.69
N PRO A 382 -3.47 17.78 10.95
CA PRO A 382 -2.20 17.17 11.36
C PRO A 382 -2.21 15.63 11.51
N LYS A 383 -3.36 14.97 11.31
CA LYS A 383 -3.50 13.52 11.63
C LYS A 383 -4.07 12.64 10.53
N ARG A 384 -4.71 13.19 9.49
CA ARG A 384 -5.33 12.39 8.43
C ARG A 384 -5.13 13.01 7.04
N PRO A 385 -5.06 12.20 5.96
CA PRO A 385 -4.84 12.71 4.60
C PRO A 385 -5.99 13.52 4.02
N GLN A 386 -7.23 13.27 4.48
CA GLN A 386 -8.42 14.01 4.05
C GLN A 386 -8.63 15.34 4.79
N ASP A 387 -7.84 15.63 5.84
CA ASP A 387 -7.95 16.87 6.62
C ASP A 387 -7.23 18.01 5.89
N ARG A 388 -7.73 18.35 4.70
CA ARG A 388 -7.17 19.44 3.88
C ARG A 388 -7.37 20.78 4.58
N VAL A 389 -6.29 21.54 4.71
CA VAL A 389 -6.24 22.89 5.24
C VAL A 389 -5.67 23.82 4.17
N SER A 390 -6.35 24.93 3.90
CA SER A 390 -5.85 25.95 2.98
C SER A 390 -4.55 26.55 3.54
N LEU A 391 -3.58 26.89 2.68
CA LEU A 391 -2.25 27.31 3.12
C LEU A 391 -2.27 28.53 4.06
N ASP A 392 -3.20 29.45 3.82
CA ASP A 392 -3.47 30.68 4.60
C ASP A 392 -4.21 30.44 5.93
N SER A 393 -4.40 29.18 6.35
CA SER A 393 -5.07 28.84 7.60
C SER A 393 -4.36 27.74 8.38
N VAL A 394 -3.18 27.28 7.94
CA VAL A 394 -2.45 26.19 8.59
C VAL A 394 -2.08 26.55 10.03
N ASP A 395 -1.65 27.79 10.25
CA ASP A 395 -1.28 28.31 11.56
C ASP A 395 -2.49 28.47 12.48
N GLU A 396 -3.59 29.05 12.00
CA GLU A 396 -4.81 29.18 12.78
C GLU A 396 -5.34 27.80 13.21
N VAL A 397 -5.36 26.83 12.29
CA VAL A 397 -5.79 25.46 12.57
C VAL A 397 -4.86 24.81 13.59
N PHE A 398 -3.54 24.86 13.38
CA PHE A 398 -2.60 24.23 14.30
C PHE A 398 -2.63 24.86 15.70
N ASN A 399 -2.61 26.20 15.79
CA ASN A 399 -2.68 26.92 17.05
C ASN A 399 -4.00 26.61 17.80
N GLY A 400 -5.12 26.48 17.08
CA GLY A 400 -6.37 26.00 17.65
C GLY A 400 -6.32 24.55 18.12
N ASP A 401 -5.62 23.69 17.39
CA ASP A 401 -5.47 22.26 17.70
C ASP A 401 -4.60 22.01 18.93
N LEU A 402 -3.64 22.89 19.27
CA LEU A 402 -2.89 22.80 20.52
C LEU A 402 -3.83 22.68 21.72
N THR A 403 -4.85 23.54 21.78
CA THR A 403 -5.87 23.48 22.85
C THR A 403 -6.90 22.37 22.60
N LYS A 404 -7.46 22.28 21.38
CA LYS A 404 -8.61 21.42 21.09
C LYS A 404 -8.24 19.94 21.04
N VAL A 405 -7.13 19.62 20.37
CA VAL A 405 -6.69 18.25 20.07
C VAL A 405 -5.63 17.78 21.05
N TYR A 406 -4.61 18.60 21.32
CA TYR A 406 -3.46 18.21 22.15
C TYR A 406 -3.58 18.59 23.63
N LYS A 407 -4.64 19.31 24.00
CA LYS A 407 -4.97 19.70 25.39
C LYS A 407 -3.87 20.51 26.08
N LYS A 408 -3.13 21.32 25.31
CA LYS A 408 -2.18 22.30 25.83
C LYS A 408 -2.93 23.51 26.40
N GLU A 409 -2.54 23.96 27.58
CA GLU A 409 -3.07 25.21 28.16
C GLU A 409 -2.47 26.44 27.46
N GLN A 410 -1.18 26.39 27.15
CA GLN A 410 -0.44 27.39 26.38
C GLN A 410 0.65 26.72 25.55
N PRO A 411 1.08 27.32 24.42
CA PRO A 411 2.25 26.85 23.68
C PRO A 411 3.50 26.87 24.55
N ALA A 412 4.28 25.79 24.51
CA ALA A 412 5.54 25.64 25.23
C ALA A 412 6.73 25.75 24.27
N ARG A 413 7.86 26.23 24.80
CA ARG A 413 9.15 26.34 24.10
C ARG A 413 10.28 26.10 25.11
N VAL A 414 11.24 25.24 24.77
CA VAL A 414 12.26 24.71 25.69
C VAL A 414 13.64 24.67 25.06
N SER A 415 14.68 24.99 25.84
CA SER A 415 16.07 24.93 25.39
C SER A 415 16.47 23.50 24.99
N VAL A 416 17.25 23.37 23.93
CA VAL A 416 17.83 22.09 23.51
C VAL A 416 19.23 21.97 24.10
N GLU A 417 19.50 20.88 24.82
CA GLU A 417 20.78 20.70 25.51
C GLU A 417 21.97 20.71 24.53
N GLY A 418 23.00 21.50 24.85
CA GLY A 418 24.21 21.61 24.03
C GLY A 418 24.00 22.34 22.69
N ARG A 419 22.87 23.02 22.48
CA ARG A 419 22.56 23.80 21.27
C ARG A 419 22.29 25.26 21.60
N ASP A 420 22.46 26.14 20.60
CA ASP A 420 22.21 27.58 20.66
C ASP A 420 20.79 27.96 20.19
N HIS A 421 19.94 26.97 20.00
CA HIS A 421 18.54 27.12 19.65
C HIS A 421 17.68 26.36 20.66
N ASP A 422 16.39 26.59 20.56
CA ASP A 422 15.39 25.95 21.41
C ASP A 422 14.29 25.34 20.49
N ILE A 423 13.36 24.57 21.06
CA ILE A 423 12.24 23.95 20.33
C ILE A 423 10.90 24.18 21.03
N GLY A 424 9.85 24.43 20.26
CA GLY A 424 8.49 24.62 20.78
C GLY A 424 7.39 23.88 20.02
N ASP A 425 6.18 23.99 20.56
CA ASP A 425 4.97 23.45 19.95
C ASP A 425 4.81 24.01 18.52
N GLY A 426 4.69 23.12 17.53
CA GLY A 426 4.53 23.47 16.11
C GLY A 426 5.83 23.73 15.34
N ASP A 427 7.00 23.64 15.98
CA ASP A 427 8.26 23.65 15.25
C ASP A 427 8.34 22.42 14.31
N VAL A 428 8.72 22.68 13.06
CA VAL A 428 8.91 21.65 12.04
C VAL A 428 10.25 20.97 12.29
N VAL A 429 10.24 19.75 12.79
CA VAL A 429 11.47 18.98 13.08
C VAL A 429 11.83 17.99 11.98
N ILE A 430 10.90 17.69 11.08
CA ILE A 430 11.14 16.85 9.90
C ILE A 430 10.52 17.55 8.69
N ALA A 431 11.33 17.77 7.65
CA ALA A 431 10.89 18.25 6.35
C ALA A 431 11.41 17.32 5.24
N ALA A 432 10.55 16.45 4.71
CA ALA A 432 10.97 15.36 3.83
C ALA A 432 10.34 15.43 2.43
N ILE A 433 11.17 15.63 1.41
CA ILE A 433 10.79 15.34 0.02
C ILE A 433 10.96 13.83 -0.18
N THR A 434 9.85 13.12 -0.18
CA THR A 434 9.75 11.66 -0.15
C THR A 434 8.53 11.20 -0.93
N SER A 435 8.34 9.87 -1.01
CA SER A 435 7.17 9.18 -1.59
C SER A 435 7.09 9.21 -3.10
N CYS A 436 6.79 8.05 -3.68
CA CYS A 436 6.43 7.91 -5.09
C CYS A 436 5.27 8.83 -5.49
N THR A 437 4.39 9.24 -4.57
CA THR A 437 3.25 10.14 -4.86
C THR A 437 3.70 11.42 -5.57
N ASN A 438 4.79 12.03 -5.10
CA ASN A 438 5.25 13.33 -5.61
C ASN A 438 6.61 13.23 -6.31
N THR A 439 7.47 12.26 -5.95
CA THR A 439 8.81 12.17 -6.57
C THR A 439 8.78 11.67 -8.01
N SER A 440 7.67 11.06 -8.45
CA SER A 440 7.45 10.71 -9.85
C SER A 440 6.97 11.87 -10.71
N ASN A 441 6.75 13.06 -10.11
CA ASN A 441 6.24 14.23 -10.81
C ASN A 441 7.34 15.29 -10.93
N PRO A 442 7.97 15.43 -12.12
CA PRO A 442 9.05 16.38 -12.31
C PRO A 442 8.65 17.84 -12.04
N SER A 443 7.39 18.21 -12.27
CA SER A 443 6.91 19.59 -12.06
C SER A 443 7.12 20.05 -10.62
N VAL A 444 6.80 19.20 -9.64
CA VAL A 444 6.95 19.57 -8.23
C VAL A 444 8.39 19.44 -7.73
N LEU A 445 9.21 18.54 -8.31
CA LEU A 445 10.62 18.43 -7.91
C LEU A 445 11.48 19.56 -8.49
N ILE A 446 11.25 19.95 -9.74
CA ILE A 446 11.85 21.15 -10.33
C ILE A 446 11.41 22.40 -9.56
N ALA A 447 10.12 22.51 -9.18
CA ALA A 447 9.64 23.61 -8.36
C ALA A 447 10.36 23.67 -6.99
N ALA A 448 10.54 22.52 -6.32
CA ALA A 448 11.27 22.46 -5.05
C ALA A 448 12.72 22.92 -5.20
N GLY A 449 13.41 22.47 -6.25
CA GLY A 449 14.76 22.95 -6.57
C GLY A 449 14.81 24.45 -6.84
N LEU A 450 13.83 25.00 -7.57
CA LEU A 450 13.76 26.45 -7.85
C LEU A 450 13.50 27.27 -6.58
N VAL A 451 12.64 26.80 -5.68
CA VAL A 451 12.46 27.41 -4.34
C VAL A 451 13.79 27.42 -3.59
N ALA A 452 14.51 26.29 -3.57
CA ALA A 452 15.82 26.21 -2.93
C ALA A 452 16.84 27.16 -3.56
N ARG A 453 16.89 27.26 -4.89
CA ARG A 453 17.75 28.18 -5.65
C ARG A 453 17.49 29.63 -5.28
N LYS A 454 16.22 30.05 -5.32
CA LYS A 454 15.82 31.44 -5.01
C LYS A 454 16.07 31.75 -3.52
N ALA A 455 15.80 30.82 -2.61
CA ALA A 455 16.10 30.96 -1.19
C ALA A 455 17.60 31.12 -0.93
N ARG A 456 18.44 30.26 -1.54
CA ARG A 456 19.91 30.32 -1.46
C ARG A 456 20.44 31.64 -1.99
N ALA A 457 19.94 32.12 -3.13
CA ALA A 457 20.35 33.40 -3.72
C ALA A 457 20.03 34.60 -2.81
N LEU A 458 19.02 34.49 -1.96
CA LEU A 458 18.64 35.49 -0.98
C LEU A 458 19.30 35.29 0.40
N GLY A 459 20.19 34.30 0.55
CA GLY A 459 20.94 34.03 1.78
C GLY A 459 20.16 33.25 2.84
N LEU A 460 19.05 32.60 2.49
CA LEU A 460 18.31 31.75 3.41
C LEU A 460 18.91 30.35 3.51
N THR A 461 18.71 29.71 4.65
CA THR A 461 18.98 28.29 4.90
C THR A 461 17.90 27.71 5.82
N ARG A 462 17.82 26.38 5.93
CA ARG A 462 16.86 25.71 6.81
C ARG A 462 17.13 26.07 8.28
N LYS A 463 16.11 25.96 9.14
CA LYS A 463 16.33 26.07 10.59
C LYS A 463 17.17 24.89 11.11
N PRO A 464 18.01 25.10 12.14
CA PRO A 464 18.96 24.10 12.60
C PRO A 464 18.30 22.84 13.20
N TRP A 465 17.11 22.96 13.76
CA TRP A 465 16.33 21.83 14.31
C TRP A 465 15.61 20.98 13.27
N VAL A 466 15.55 21.41 12.01
CA VAL A 466 14.79 20.72 10.96
C VAL A 466 15.64 19.60 10.34
N LYS A 467 15.20 18.34 10.49
CA LYS A 467 15.75 17.21 9.74
C LYS A 467 15.21 17.21 8.31
N THR A 468 16.06 17.58 7.35
CA THR A 468 15.71 17.62 5.92
C THR A 468 16.19 16.38 5.17
N SER A 469 15.41 15.90 4.20
CA SER A 469 15.79 14.75 3.38
C SER A 469 15.18 14.80 1.98
N LEU A 470 15.96 14.43 0.97
CA LEU A 470 15.49 14.12 -0.39
C LEU A 470 15.63 12.62 -0.65
N ALA A 471 14.50 11.93 -0.80
CA ALA A 471 14.43 10.51 -1.11
C ALA A 471 13.62 10.27 -2.39
N PRO A 472 14.26 10.34 -3.57
CA PRO A 472 13.58 10.15 -4.85
C PRO A 472 13.12 8.70 -5.06
N GLY A 473 12.02 8.53 -5.77
CA GLY A 473 11.55 7.20 -6.16
C GLY A 473 12.19 6.61 -7.42
N SER A 474 13.12 7.31 -8.07
CA SER A 474 14.01 6.72 -9.09
C SER A 474 15.30 7.53 -9.24
N GLN A 475 16.33 6.91 -9.81
CA GLN A 475 17.61 7.57 -10.12
C GLN A 475 17.47 8.66 -11.20
N VAL A 476 16.45 8.59 -12.05
CA VAL A 476 16.18 9.59 -13.10
C VAL A 476 15.91 10.98 -12.48
N VAL A 477 15.31 11.02 -11.29
CA VAL A 477 15.09 12.27 -10.55
C VAL A 477 16.40 12.99 -10.29
N THR A 478 17.38 12.28 -9.74
CA THR A 478 18.69 12.85 -9.44
C THR A 478 19.39 13.29 -10.73
N ASP A 479 19.25 12.55 -11.83
CA ASP A 479 19.86 12.91 -13.11
C ASP A 479 19.35 14.25 -13.64
N TYR A 480 18.03 14.47 -13.68
CA TYR A 480 17.51 15.74 -14.18
C TYR A 480 17.74 16.89 -13.19
N LEU A 481 17.74 16.65 -11.88
CA LEU A 481 18.06 17.69 -10.89
C LEU A 481 19.53 18.12 -11.02
N ASN A 482 20.44 17.16 -11.28
CA ASN A 482 21.85 17.44 -11.55
C ASN A 482 22.01 18.21 -12.86
N LYS A 483 21.38 17.74 -13.96
CA LYS A 483 21.45 18.39 -15.29
C LYS A 483 20.91 19.82 -15.25
N ALA A 484 19.83 20.07 -14.51
CA ALA A 484 19.25 21.40 -14.31
C ALA A 484 20.04 22.29 -13.32
N GLY A 485 21.08 21.76 -12.67
CA GLY A 485 21.87 22.46 -11.65
C GLY A 485 21.05 22.80 -10.40
N LEU A 486 20.07 21.96 -10.04
CA LEU A 486 19.19 22.16 -8.88
C LEU A 486 19.61 21.33 -7.66
N SER A 487 20.37 20.25 -7.84
CA SER A 487 20.85 19.44 -6.72
C SER A 487 21.74 20.23 -5.76
N GLU A 488 22.65 21.06 -6.30
CA GLU A 488 23.51 21.92 -5.46
C GLU A 488 22.69 22.95 -4.65
N ASP A 489 21.58 23.42 -5.22
CA ASP A 489 20.68 24.36 -4.55
C ASP A 489 19.90 23.66 -3.43
N LEU A 490 19.41 22.44 -3.67
CA LEU A 490 18.76 21.61 -2.66
C LEU A 490 19.73 21.21 -1.54
N ASP A 491 20.93 20.78 -1.88
CA ASP A 491 22.01 20.44 -0.95
C ASP A 491 22.36 21.62 -0.04
N ALA A 492 22.43 22.85 -0.58
CA ALA A 492 22.71 24.05 0.21
C ALA A 492 21.64 24.37 1.27
N ILE A 493 20.41 23.89 1.08
CA ILE A 493 19.30 24.00 2.03
C ILE A 493 19.17 22.73 2.89
N GLY A 494 20.03 21.73 2.69
CA GLY A 494 20.09 20.48 3.46
C GLY A 494 19.23 19.35 2.91
N PHE A 495 18.64 19.49 1.72
CA PHE A 495 17.90 18.43 1.04
C PHE A 495 18.83 17.54 0.22
N ASN A 496 19.89 17.03 0.87
CA ASN A 496 20.78 16.06 0.27
C ASN A 496 20.03 14.76 -0.03
N LEU A 497 20.49 14.07 -1.08
CA LEU A 497 20.06 12.70 -1.36
C LEU A 497 20.34 11.81 -0.14
N VAL A 498 19.31 11.14 0.36
CA VAL A 498 19.44 10.22 1.50
C VAL A 498 19.26 8.74 1.13
N GLY A 499 18.66 8.46 -0.03
CA GLY A 499 18.35 7.11 -0.49
C GLY A 499 17.31 7.08 -1.61
N TYR A 500 17.24 5.97 -2.35
CA TYR A 500 16.20 5.70 -3.34
C TYR A 500 15.21 4.67 -2.77
N GLY A 501 14.28 5.11 -1.94
CA GLY A 501 13.34 4.24 -1.25
C GLY A 501 12.25 5.00 -0.49
N CYS A 502 11.32 4.27 0.11
CA CYS A 502 10.14 4.83 0.78
C CYS A 502 10.48 5.75 1.94
N THR A 503 11.57 5.46 2.68
CA THR A 503 12.13 6.27 3.77
C THR A 503 11.05 6.88 4.69
N THR A 504 11.02 8.21 4.86
CA THR A 504 10.09 8.93 5.74
C THR A 504 8.62 8.66 5.40
N CYS A 505 8.27 8.36 4.15
CA CYS A 505 6.87 8.05 3.76
C CYS A 505 6.31 6.81 4.48
N ILE A 506 7.16 5.81 4.75
CA ILE A 506 6.75 4.59 5.46
C ILE A 506 7.02 4.65 6.97
N GLY A 507 7.61 5.74 7.46
CA GLY A 507 8.06 5.90 8.85
C GLY A 507 9.53 5.55 9.08
N ASN A 508 10.28 5.21 8.02
CA ASN A 508 11.73 5.00 8.07
C ASN A 508 12.49 6.35 8.08
N SER A 509 12.02 7.30 8.90
CA SER A 509 12.57 8.65 9.03
C SER A 509 13.86 8.70 9.83
N GLY A 510 14.29 7.59 10.44
CA GLY A 510 15.43 7.50 11.34
C GLY A 510 15.28 8.37 12.60
N PRO A 511 16.25 8.33 13.53
CA PRO A 511 16.18 9.10 14.76
C PRO A 511 16.34 10.61 14.49
N LEU A 512 15.69 11.45 15.31
CA LEU A 512 16.12 12.84 15.46
C LEU A 512 17.44 12.90 16.25
N ALA A 513 18.14 14.03 16.19
CA ALA A 513 19.29 14.25 17.06
C ALA A 513 18.86 14.11 18.53
N GLU A 514 19.64 13.34 19.31
CA GLU A 514 19.25 12.95 20.67
C GLU A 514 18.83 14.15 21.57
N PRO A 515 19.55 15.29 21.58
CA PRO A 515 19.11 16.44 22.37
C PRO A 515 17.76 17.03 21.95
N ILE A 516 17.41 16.96 20.66
CA ILE A 516 16.11 17.42 20.15
C ILE A 516 15.02 16.43 20.57
N SER A 517 15.25 15.12 20.39
CA SER A 517 14.30 14.09 20.83
C SER A 517 14.07 14.14 22.34
N ALA A 518 15.12 14.34 23.13
CA ALA A 518 15.02 14.51 24.58
C ALA A 518 14.23 15.76 24.96
N ALA A 519 14.48 16.90 24.30
CA ALA A 519 13.73 18.13 24.53
C ALA A 519 12.24 17.98 24.21
N ILE A 520 11.89 17.27 23.12
CA ILE A 520 10.50 17.00 22.75
C ILE A 520 9.82 16.10 23.77
N ASN A 521 10.38 14.91 23.99
CA ASN A 521 9.76 13.86 24.80
C ASN A 521 9.74 14.21 26.29
N GLY A 522 10.75 14.94 26.79
CA GLY A 522 10.85 15.35 28.19
C GLY A 522 9.91 16.50 28.57
N ASN A 523 9.37 17.23 27.60
CA ASN A 523 8.57 18.45 27.84
C ASN A 523 7.20 18.42 27.14
N ASP A 524 6.77 17.25 26.66
CA ASP A 524 5.49 17.05 25.97
C ASP A 524 5.30 17.99 24.75
N ILE A 525 6.37 18.36 24.04
CA ILE A 525 6.27 19.26 22.89
C ILE A 525 5.50 18.59 21.75
N VAL A 526 4.55 19.30 21.15
CA VAL A 526 3.82 18.90 19.94
C VAL A 526 4.63 19.35 18.73
N ALA A 527 5.72 18.63 18.44
CA ALA A 527 6.52 18.88 17.25
C ALA A 527 5.76 18.50 15.96
N ALA A 528 6.07 19.21 14.87
CA ALA A 528 5.45 19.02 13.57
C ALA A 528 6.40 18.38 12.54
N SER A 529 5.84 17.67 11.56
CA SER A 529 6.53 17.31 10.31
C SER A 529 5.76 17.81 9.10
N VAL A 530 6.50 18.10 8.02
CA VAL A 530 5.96 18.41 6.71
C VAL A 530 6.61 17.48 5.69
N LEU A 531 5.83 16.69 4.97
CA LEU A 531 6.34 15.70 4.03
C LEU A 531 5.52 15.63 2.76
N SER A 532 6.17 15.31 1.64
CA SER A 532 5.49 15.07 0.36
C SER A 532 4.93 13.65 0.22
N GLY A 533 4.52 13.04 1.35
CA GLY A 533 3.93 11.72 1.42
C GLY A 533 2.43 11.69 1.10
N ASN A 534 1.80 10.57 1.41
CA ASN A 534 0.35 10.35 1.28
C ASN A 534 -0.33 9.99 2.62
N ARG A 535 0.44 9.68 3.68
CA ARG A 535 -0.08 9.33 5.01
C ARG A 535 0.60 10.13 6.11
N ASN A 536 -0.18 10.59 7.05
CA ASN A 536 0.21 11.48 8.15
C ASN A 536 -0.47 11.11 9.48
N PHE A 537 -0.82 9.84 9.66
CA PHE A 537 -1.36 9.35 10.94
C PHE A 537 -0.37 9.54 12.08
N GLU A 538 -0.88 9.79 13.29
CA GLU A 538 -0.05 9.96 14.48
C GLU A 538 0.82 8.71 14.72
N GLY A 539 2.12 8.91 14.98
CA GLY A 539 3.10 7.83 15.16
C GLY A 539 3.58 7.15 13.88
N ARG A 540 3.06 7.52 12.70
CA ARG A 540 3.49 6.94 11.41
C ARG A 540 4.82 7.49 10.91
N VAL A 541 5.03 8.80 11.00
CA VAL A 541 6.20 9.47 10.38
C VAL A 541 7.44 9.32 11.26
N SER A 542 7.32 9.64 12.55
CA SER A 542 8.37 9.51 13.55
C SER A 542 7.72 9.39 14.94
N PRO A 543 8.32 8.66 15.89
CA PRO A 543 7.86 8.64 17.28
C PRO A 543 7.94 10.01 17.97
N ASP A 544 8.82 10.91 17.51
CA ASP A 544 9.00 12.25 18.09
C ASP A 544 7.98 13.28 17.56
N VAL A 545 7.12 12.91 16.61
CA VAL A 545 6.24 13.86 15.92
C VAL A 545 4.77 13.48 16.07
N ARG A 546 3.99 14.41 16.65
CA ARG A 546 2.54 14.22 16.89
C ARG A 546 1.66 14.90 15.84
N ALA A 547 2.18 15.93 15.16
CA ALA A 547 1.48 16.63 14.09
C ALA A 547 2.20 16.46 12.74
N ASN A 548 1.52 15.93 11.74
CA ASN A 548 2.13 15.59 10.45
C ASN A 548 1.31 16.19 9.31
N PHE A 549 1.97 16.94 8.43
CA PHE A 549 1.32 17.61 7.31
C PHE A 549 1.83 17.10 5.97
N LEU A 550 0.89 16.70 5.10
CA LEU A 550 1.17 16.39 3.71
C LEU A 550 1.22 17.69 2.91
N ALA A 551 2.25 17.89 2.11
CA ALA A 551 2.45 19.11 1.32
C ALA A 551 3.15 18.81 -0.02
N SER A 552 3.08 19.75 -0.96
CA SER A 552 3.89 19.65 -2.18
C SER A 552 5.39 19.79 -1.85
N PRO A 553 6.29 19.12 -2.60
CA PRO A 553 7.74 19.28 -2.45
C PRO A 553 8.24 20.74 -2.30
N PRO A 554 7.80 21.75 -3.08
CA PRO A 554 8.22 23.14 -2.84
C PRO A 554 7.73 23.72 -1.51
N LEU A 555 6.55 23.33 -1.02
CA LEU A 555 6.09 23.70 0.32
C LEU A 555 6.92 23.01 1.42
N VAL A 556 7.35 21.77 1.22
CA VAL A 556 8.28 21.11 2.15
C VAL A 556 9.57 21.92 2.32
N VAL A 557 10.15 22.42 1.21
CA VAL A 557 11.31 23.32 1.27
C VAL A 557 10.98 24.62 2.00
N ALA A 558 9.84 25.25 1.68
CA ALA A 558 9.41 26.49 2.33
C ALA A 558 9.24 26.33 3.87
N TYR A 559 8.61 25.24 4.33
CA TYR A 559 8.46 24.94 5.75
C TYR A 559 9.78 24.55 6.44
N ALA A 560 10.76 24.00 5.71
CA ALA A 560 12.10 23.79 6.27
C ALA A 560 12.85 25.11 6.53
N LEU A 561 12.65 26.10 5.65
CA LEU A 561 13.19 27.45 5.81
C LEU A 561 12.50 28.20 6.95
N LYS A 562 11.16 28.15 7.00
CA LYS A 562 10.35 28.80 8.04
C LYS A 562 10.55 28.15 9.41
N GLY A 563 10.53 26.82 9.45
CA GLY A 563 10.80 25.98 10.60
C GLY A 563 9.66 25.85 11.61
N THR A 564 8.47 26.37 11.32
CA THR A 564 7.28 26.27 12.16
C THR A 564 6.00 26.27 11.31
N VAL A 565 4.95 25.62 11.82
CA VAL A 565 3.57 25.73 11.31
C VAL A 565 2.70 26.72 12.10
N THR A 566 3.24 27.41 13.11
CA THR A 566 2.47 28.30 14.01
C THR A 566 2.26 29.72 13.48
N GLU A 567 2.82 30.03 12.32
CA GLU A 567 2.77 31.35 11.71
C GLU A 567 2.30 31.25 10.26
N ASP A 568 1.44 32.18 9.83
CA ASP A 568 0.93 32.23 8.47
C ASP A 568 2.05 32.28 7.41
N MET A 569 1.91 31.49 6.36
CA MET A 569 2.95 31.32 5.33
C MET A 569 3.05 32.51 4.36
N TYR A 570 2.01 33.33 4.21
CA TYR A 570 1.96 34.43 3.25
C TYR A 570 2.34 35.78 3.86
N GLU A 571 1.77 36.10 5.02
CA GLU A 571 1.83 37.39 5.69
C GLU A 571 3.05 37.53 6.60
N THR A 572 3.72 36.42 6.94
CA THR A 572 4.95 36.46 7.72
C THR A 572 6.16 36.01 6.89
N PRO A 573 7.35 36.60 7.11
CA PRO A 573 8.55 36.18 6.38
C PRO A 573 8.86 34.70 6.60
N ILE A 574 9.31 34.01 5.55
CA ILE A 574 9.90 32.67 5.67
C ILE A 574 11.26 32.73 6.37
N GLY A 575 11.97 33.84 6.20
CA GLY A 575 13.24 34.08 6.89
C GLY A 575 13.78 35.48 6.65
N GLN A 576 14.91 35.76 7.29
CA GLN A 576 15.68 36.99 7.08
C GLN A 576 16.77 36.72 6.05
N GLY A 577 16.62 37.31 4.86
CA GLY A 577 17.62 37.24 3.81
C GLY A 577 18.66 38.35 3.95
N THR A 578 19.64 38.36 3.06
CA THR A 578 20.75 39.33 3.05
C THR A 578 20.29 40.79 2.99
N ASN A 579 19.15 41.05 2.36
CA ASN A 579 18.60 42.40 2.13
C ASN A 579 17.30 42.69 2.90
N GLY A 580 16.97 41.89 3.93
CA GLY A 580 15.75 42.05 4.73
C GLY A 580 14.81 40.82 4.68
N PRO A 581 13.55 40.99 5.10
CA PRO A 581 12.60 39.88 5.18
C PRO A 581 12.25 39.33 3.80
N VAL A 582 12.22 38.00 3.69
CA VAL A 582 11.86 37.27 2.47
C VAL A 582 10.54 36.53 2.70
N PHE A 583 9.58 36.69 1.79
CA PHE A 583 8.26 36.07 1.83
C PHE A 583 8.16 34.92 0.81
N LEU A 584 7.13 34.07 0.93
CA LEU A 584 6.91 32.95 0.02
C LEU A 584 6.91 33.37 -1.45
N LYS A 585 6.22 34.46 -1.77
CA LYS A 585 6.10 35.01 -3.14
C LYS A 585 7.45 35.38 -3.77
N ASP A 586 8.47 35.69 -2.96
CA ASP A 586 9.78 36.11 -3.45
C ASP A 586 10.61 34.91 -3.95
N ILE A 587 10.28 33.70 -3.48
CA ILE A 587 10.99 32.45 -3.81
C ILE A 587 10.13 31.45 -4.58
N TRP A 588 8.83 31.72 -4.79
CA TRP A 588 7.96 30.81 -5.52
C TRP A 588 8.23 30.86 -7.03
N PRO A 589 8.37 29.71 -7.72
CA PRO A 589 8.57 29.67 -9.16
C PRO A 589 7.27 29.87 -9.95
N SER A 590 7.39 30.43 -11.14
CA SER A 590 6.31 30.40 -12.12
C SER A 590 6.22 29.04 -12.82
N ASN A 591 5.06 28.74 -13.39
CA ASN A 591 4.86 27.54 -14.20
C ASN A 591 5.75 27.56 -15.45
N GLU A 592 6.05 28.74 -16.01
CA GLU A 592 6.95 28.90 -17.15
C GLU A 592 8.40 28.52 -16.79
N GLU A 593 8.90 28.96 -15.63
CA GLU A 593 10.23 28.58 -15.14
C GLU A 593 10.35 27.06 -14.98
N ILE A 594 9.32 26.41 -14.43
CA ILE A 594 9.27 24.96 -14.23
C ILE A 594 9.27 24.23 -15.57
N GLN A 595 8.35 24.58 -16.48
CA GLN A 595 8.23 23.90 -17.78
C GLN A 595 9.46 24.11 -18.65
N GLY A 596 10.09 25.29 -18.59
CA GLY A 596 11.35 25.57 -19.27
C GLY A 596 12.47 24.62 -18.86
N LEU A 597 12.61 24.35 -17.55
CA LEU A 597 13.62 23.41 -17.05
C LEU A 597 13.28 21.95 -17.36
N ILE A 598 12.01 21.55 -17.31
CA ILE A 598 11.59 20.19 -17.70
C ILE A 598 11.97 19.93 -19.15
N ASN A 599 11.54 20.80 -20.07
CA ASN A 599 11.78 20.64 -21.50
C ASN A 599 13.28 20.66 -21.87
N ALA A 600 14.09 21.38 -21.10
CA ALA A 600 15.53 21.47 -21.36
C ALA A 600 16.35 20.31 -20.75
N ASN A 601 15.85 19.66 -19.69
CA ASN A 601 16.67 18.76 -18.88
C ASN A 601 16.12 17.34 -18.74
N ILE A 602 14.91 17.04 -19.22
CA ILE A 602 14.32 15.69 -19.12
C ILE A 602 14.09 15.15 -20.52
N ASP A 603 14.70 14.00 -20.81
CA ASP A 603 14.64 13.31 -22.10
C ASP A 603 14.58 11.79 -21.91
N ASP A 604 14.28 11.07 -22.99
CA ASP A 604 14.10 9.61 -22.95
C ASP A 604 15.41 8.83 -22.77
N GLU A 605 16.56 9.45 -23.09
CA GLU A 605 17.88 8.86 -22.88
C GLU A 605 18.14 8.59 -21.39
N MET A 606 17.73 9.51 -20.50
CA MET A 606 17.82 9.29 -19.05
C MET A 606 17.11 8.01 -18.60
N PHE A 607 15.87 7.81 -19.06
CA PHE A 607 15.07 6.65 -18.70
C PHE A 607 15.66 5.38 -19.29
N ARG A 608 16.03 5.38 -20.59
CA ARG A 608 16.67 4.21 -21.24
C ARG A 608 17.96 3.80 -20.55
N SER A 609 18.79 4.78 -20.16
CA SER A 609 20.07 4.55 -19.47
C SER A 609 19.87 3.90 -18.10
N ARG A 610 19.00 4.48 -17.27
CA ARG A 610 18.74 3.97 -15.91
C ARG A 610 18.01 2.63 -15.91
N TYR A 611 16.97 2.50 -16.72
CA TYR A 611 16.14 1.30 -16.73
C TYR A 611 16.67 0.16 -17.60
N GLY A 612 17.63 0.43 -18.49
CA GLY A 612 18.36 -0.62 -19.22
C GLY A 612 19.11 -1.59 -18.29
N ASN A 613 19.44 -1.17 -17.07
CA ASN A 613 20.16 -1.96 -16.07
C ASN A 613 19.36 -2.16 -14.76
N VAL A 614 18.03 -2.04 -14.79
CA VAL A 614 17.18 -2.02 -13.59
C VAL A 614 17.35 -3.23 -12.66
N TYR A 615 17.69 -4.40 -13.20
CA TYR A 615 17.89 -5.64 -12.42
C TYR A 615 19.35 -5.93 -12.05
N LEU A 616 20.29 -5.11 -12.50
CA LEU A 616 21.72 -5.34 -12.28
C LEU A 616 22.13 -5.08 -10.82
N GLY A 617 21.60 -4.01 -10.23
CA GLY A 617 21.92 -3.57 -8.88
C GLY A 617 23.33 -2.99 -8.73
N ASP A 618 23.63 -2.46 -7.55
CA ASP A 618 24.96 -1.94 -7.22
C ASP A 618 25.99 -3.08 -6.99
N SER A 619 27.23 -2.69 -6.64
CA SER A 619 28.31 -3.65 -6.37
C SER A 619 28.06 -4.55 -5.16
N HIS A 620 27.35 -4.08 -4.14
CA HIS A 620 27.01 -4.87 -2.96
C HIS A 620 25.99 -5.95 -3.32
N TRP A 621 24.90 -5.57 -4.01
CA TRP A 621 23.91 -6.51 -4.51
C TRP A 621 24.55 -7.56 -5.40
N GLN A 622 25.38 -7.16 -6.36
CA GLN A 622 26.07 -8.09 -7.26
C GLN A 622 26.97 -9.07 -6.49
N GLY A 623 27.63 -8.61 -5.43
CA GLY A 623 28.50 -9.40 -4.56
C GLY A 623 27.80 -10.49 -3.72
N ILE A 624 26.49 -10.41 -3.52
CA ILE A 624 25.73 -11.43 -2.78
C ILE A 624 25.80 -12.78 -3.51
N SER A 625 26.42 -13.78 -2.91
CA SER A 625 26.49 -15.13 -3.45
C SER A 625 25.31 -15.96 -2.93
N VAL A 626 24.61 -16.66 -3.84
CA VAL A 626 23.48 -17.54 -3.48
C VAL A 626 23.65 -18.89 -4.14
N THR A 627 23.41 -19.96 -3.39
CA THR A 627 23.33 -21.33 -3.91
C THR A 627 21.91 -21.56 -4.42
N VAL A 628 21.75 -21.80 -5.72
CA VAL A 628 20.44 -22.06 -6.32
C VAL A 628 20.06 -23.51 -6.09
N SER A 629 18.88 -23.73 -5.53
CA SER A 629 18.30 -25.04 -5.25
C SER A 629 16.77 -24.95 -5.34
N ASP A 630 16.11 -26.08 -5.58
CA ASP A 630 14.66 -26.12 -5.69
C ASP A 630 13.99 -25.78 -4.35
N THR A 631 14.51 -26.31 -3.24
CA THR A 631 14.09 -25.94 -1.87
C THR A 631 15.09 -24.99 -1.22
N TYR A 632 14.62 -24.19 -0.26
CA TYR A 632 15.49 -23.27 0.47
C TYR A 632 16.21 -23.98 1.63
N SER A 633 17.49 -23.69 1.83
CA SER A 633 18.27 -24.21 2.96
C SER A 633 18.12 -23.29 4.16
N TRP A 634 17.07 -23.52 4.97
CA TRP A 634 16.74 -22.70 6.14
C TRP A 634 17.90 -22.61 7.15
N PRO A 635 18.46 -21.41 7.40
CA PRO A 635 19.54 -21.25 8.39
C PRO A 635 18.98 -21.38 9.82
N THR A 636 19.51 -22.33 10.60
CA THR A 636 18.99 -22.62 11.96
C THR A 636 19.15 -21.48 12.97
N GLY A 637 20.16 -20.62 12.79
CA GLY A 637 20.38 -19.44 13.64
C GLY A 637 19.74 -18.17 13.11
N SER A 638 18.94 -18.25 12.04
CA SER A 638 18.33 -17.07 11.44
C SER A 638 17.33 -16.42 12.39
N THR A 639 17.40 -15.09 12.51
CA THR A 639 16.36 -14.29 13.15
C THR A 639 15.54 -13.49 12.13
N TYR A 640 15.74 -13.71 10.83
CA TYR A 640 15.04 -13.01 9.74
C TYR A 640 14.20 -13.94 8.87
N ILE A 641 14.66 -15.15 8.58
CA ILE A 641 14.07 -16.12 7.66
C ILE A 641 13.90 -17.46 8.40
N HIS A 642 12.66 -17.84 8.70
CA HIS A 642 12.33 -19.08 9.39
C HIS A 642 11.29 -19.87 8.59
N ASN A 643 11.32 -21.21 8.67
CA ASN A 643 10.35 -22.06 7.99
C ASN A 643 9.04 -22.07 8.81
N PRO A 644 7.96 -21.46 8.33
CA PRO A 644 6.75 -21.32 9.12
C PRO A 644 6.02 -22.66 9.30
N PRO A 645 5.28 -22.86 10.40
CA PRO A 645 4.64 -24.13 10.73
C PRO A 645 3.35 -24.41 9.93
N TYR A 646 3.01 -23.61 8.92
CA TYR A 646 1.70 -23.64 8.24
C TYR A 646 1.33 -25.01 7.69
N PHE A 647 2.31 -25.75 7.17
CA PHE A 647 2.11 -27.01 6.47
C PHE A 647 2.52 -28.24 7.29
N GLU A 648 2.83 -28.07 8.58
CA GLU A 648 3.20 -29.19 9.45
C GLU A 648 2.05 -30.20 9.58
N GLY A 649 2.36 -31.49 9.37
CA GLY A 649 1.37 -32.56 9.46
C GLY A 649 0.32 -32.57 8.33
N MET A 650 0.48 -31.76 7.29
CA MET A 650 -0.48 -31.68 6.19
C MET A 650 -0.57 -32.98 5.39
N SER A 651 -1.80 -33.38 5.04
CA SER A 651 -2.13 -34.51 4.16
C SER A 651 -2.87 -34.09 2.89
N MET A 652 -2.88 -34.97 1.88
CA MET A 652 -3.63 -34.79 0.62
C MET A 652 -5.14 -34.63 0.85
N THR A 653 -5.70 -35.36 1.82
CA THR A 653 -7.09 -35.16 2.25
C THR A 653 -7.12 -34.15 3.39
N PRO A 654 -7.89 -33.05 3.31
CA PRO A 654 -8.04 -32.10 4.42
C PRO A 654 -8.65 -32.76 5.65
N ALA A 655 -8.18 -32.39 6.84
CA ALA A 655 -8.84 -32.77 8.08
C ALA A 655 -10.24 -32.09 8.14
N PRO A 656 -11.28 -32.77 8.65
CA PRO A 656 -12.60 -32.16 8.77
C PRO A 656 -12.55 -30.94 9.70
N VAL A 657 -13.11 -29.81 9.24
CA VAL A 657 -13.25 -28.61 10.07
C VAL A 657 -14.13 -28.95 11.28
N GLN A 658 -13.63 -28.67 12.47
CA GLN A 658 -14.33 -28.94 13.73
C GLN A 658 -15.09 -27.72 14.21
N ASP A 659 -16.15 -27.97 14.97
CA ASP A 659 -16.86 -26.95 15.73
C ASP A 659 -15.93 -26.22 16.70
N ILE A 660 -16.25 -24.96 16.98
CA ILE A 660 -15.50 -24.12 17.92
C ILE A 660 -16.27 -24.20 19.23
N VAL A 661 -15.75 -24.92 20.22
CA VAL A 661 -16.45 -25.20 21.48
C VAL A 661 -15.74 -24.51 22.63
N ASP A 662 -16.52 -23.84 23.48
CA ASP A 662 -16.06 -23.15 24.69
C ASP A 662 -14.84 -22.25 24.48
N ALA A 663 -14.78 -21.58 23.32
CA ALA A 663 -13.67 -20.71 22.99
C ALA A 663 -13.67 -19.44 23.86
N LYS A 664 -12.49 -18.98 24.28
CA LYS A 664 -12.35 -17.76 25.10
C LYS A 664 -11.95 -16.56 24.25
N PRO A 665 -12.40 -15.33 24.61
CA PRO A 665 -11.92 -14.13 23.95
C PRO A 665 -10.43 -13.91 24.32
N LEU A 666 -9.57 -13.83 23.31
CA LEU A 666 -8.17 -13.41 23.50
C LEU A 666 -8.08 -11.89 23.68
N ALA A 667 -8.95 -11.15 22.98
CA ALA A 667 -9.12 -9.71 23.12
C ALA A 667 -10.56 -9.29 22.76
N ILE A 668 -11.04 -8.25 23.44
CA ILE A 668 -12.26 -7.52 23.09
C ILE A 668 -11.84 -6.10 22.74
N LEU A 669 -12.08 -5.72 21.49
CA LEU A 669 -11.54 -4.49 20.91
C LEU A 669 -12.66 -3.55 20.46
N GLY A 670 -12.39 -2.25 20.46
CA GLY A 670 -13.32 -1.23 19.99
C GLY A 670 -13.42 -1.13 18.46
N ASP A 671 -13.86 0.04 18.01
CA ASP A 671 -13.98 0.38 16.59
C ASP A 671 -12.62 0.71 15.94
N SER A 672 -12.56 0.58 14.62
CA SER A 672 -11.47 1.01 13.73
C SER A 672 -10.09 0.46 14.12
N ILE A 673 -10.04 -0.78 14.61
CA ILE A 673 -8.79 -1.50 14.85
C ILE A 673 -8.07 -1.73 13.51
N THR A 674 -7.01 -0.98 13.29
CA THR A 674 -6.21 -1.06 12.07
C THR A 674 -5.34 -2.32 12.02
N THR A 675 -4.90 -2.72 10.83
CA THR A 675 -3.87 -3.78 10.68
C THR A 675 -2.52 -3.43 11.32
N ASP A 676 -2.26 -2.16 11.64
CA ASP A 676 -1.08 -1.74 12.40
C ASP A 676 -1.24 -2.03 13.91
N HIS A 677 -2.47 -2.01 14.43
CA HIS A 677 -2.75 -2.51 15.77
C HIS A 677 -2.55 -4.03 15.82
N ILE A 678 -3.11 -4.76 14.84
CA ILE A 678 -3.06 -6.23 14.79
C ILE A 678 -1.64 -6.74 14.50
N SER A 679 -0.91 -6.13 13.57
CA SER A 679 0.43 -6.52 13.17
C SER A 679 1.28 -5.25 12.95
N PRO A 680 1.90 -4.69 14.00
CA PRO A 680 2.78 -3.52 13.87
C PRO A 680 3.94 -3.80 12.92
N ALA A 681 4.47 -2.75 12.30
CA ALA A 681 5.62 -2.84 11.39
C ALA A 681 6.83 -2.02 11.85
N GLY A 682 6.66 -1.17 12.86
CA GLY A 682 7.71 -0.27 13.37
C GLY A 682 8.66 -0.94 14.35
N SER A 683 9.26 -0.13 15.23
CA SER A 683 10.28 -0.56 16.19
C SER A 683 9.80 -1.63 17.18
N ILE A 684 10.71 -2.51 17.56
CA ILE A 684 10.50 -3.56 18.57
C ILE A 684 10.99 -3.06 19.93
N LYS A 685 10.14 -3.11 20.96
CA LYS A 685 10.54 -2.77 22.33
C LYS A 685 11.36 -3.90 22.95
N ALA A 686 12.36 -3.56 23.77
CA ALA A 686 13.22 -4.54 24.44
C ALA A 686 12.48 -5.42 25.46
N ASP A 687 11.47 -4.87 26.12
CA ASP A 687 10.63 -5.55 27.10
C ASP A 687 9.39 -6.22 26.48
N SER A 688 9.22 -6.20 25.15
CA SER A 688 8.14 -6.96 24.50
C SER A 688 8.53 -8.43 24.32
N PRO A 689 7.56 -9.35 24.13
CA PRO A 689 7.86 -10.76 23.87
C PRO A 689 8.84 -10.97 22.70
N ALA A 690 8.71 -10.17 21.64
CA ALA A 690 9.62 -10.22 20.49
C ALA A 690 11.03 -9.69 20.84
N GLY A 691 11.13 -8.63 21.66
CA GLY A 691 12.40 -8.09 22.12
C GLY A 691 13.16 -9.09 23.01
N VAL A 692 12.45 -9.75 23.93
CA VAL A 692 13.00 -10.81 24.78
C VAL A 692 13.52 -11.96 23.92
N PHE A 693 12.72 -12.45 22.98
CA PHE A 693 13.15 -13.50 22.03
C PHE A 693 14.44 -13.13 21.29
N LEU A 694 14.52 -11.90 20.75
CA LEU A 694 15.71 -11.43 20.04
C LEU A 694 16.94 -11.37 20.96
N GLN A 695 16.78 -10.93 22.21
CA GLN A 695 17.87 -10.89 23.19
C GLN A 695 18.35 -12.28 23.62
N GLU A 696 17.43 -13.24 23.77
CA GLU A 696 17.75 -14.66 24.02
C GLU A 696 18.56 -15.26 22.85
N HIS A 697 18.34 -14.77 21.63
CA HIS A 697 19.12 -15.10 20.43
C HIS A 697 20.33 -14.18 20.21
N GLN A 698 20.77 -13.46 21.25
CA GLN A 698 21.96 -12.61 21.27
C GLN A 698 21.92 -11.43 20.27
N VAL A 699 20.74 -11.03 19.82
CA VAL A 699 20.56 -9.82 19.00
C VAL A 699 20.54 -8.60 19.93
N SER A 700 21.44 -7.66 19.69
CA SER A 700 21.51 -6.44 20.49
C SER A 700 20.35 -5.49 20.15
N LYS A 701 19.95 -4.61 21.09
CA LYS A 701 18.80 -3.70 20.89
C LYS A 701 18.91 -2.85 19.62
N LYS A 702 20.11 -2.38 19.27
CA LYS A 702 20.35 -1.60 18.04
C LYS A 702 20.14 -2.41 16.75
N ASP A 703 20.22 -3.74 16.85
CA ASP A 703 20.12 -4.67 15.72
C ASP A 703 18.75 -5.37 15.66
N PHE A 704 17.80 -4.99 16.54
CA PHE A 704 16.43 -5.50 16.47
C PHE A 704 15.77 -5.24 15.11
N ASN A 705 16.14 -4.13 14.47
CA ASN A 705 15.48 -3.63 13.27
C ASN A 705 13.98 -3.37 13.57
N SER A 706 13.11 -3.50 12.59
CA SER A 706 11.66 -3.29 12.71
C SER A 706 10.88 -4.60 12.60
N TYR A 707 9.64 -4.64 13.09
CA TYR A 707 8.73 -5.76 12.82
C TYR A 707 8.55 -5.99 11.31
N GLY A 708 8.54 -4.92 10.49
CA GLY A 708 8.46 -5.02 9.04
C GLY A 708 9.62 -5.81 8.42
N ALA A 709 10.84 -5.59 8.89
CA ALA A 709 12.02 -6.34 8.44
C ALA A 709 12.02 -7.80 8.91
N ARG A 710 11.32 -8.13 10.00
CA ARG A 710 11.27 -9.47 10.61
C ARG A 710 10.15 -10.36 10.05
N ARG A 711 9.45 -9.94 9.00
CA ARG A 711 8.30 -10.66 8.44
C ARG A 711 8.60 -12.02 7.81
N GLY A 712 9.86 -12.34 7.55
CA GLY A 712 10.26 -13.69 7.14
C GLY A 712 10.39 -14.67 8.30
N ASN A 713 10.21 -14.23 9.55
CA ASN A 713 10.36 -15.05 10.75
C ASN A 713 9.05 -15.04 11.56
N ASP A 714 8.33 -16.17 11.55
CA ASP A 714 7.07 -16.30 12.26
C ASP A 714 7.21 -16.23 13.78
N GLU A 715 8.32 -16.69 14.34
CA GLU A 715 8.55 -16.64 15.79
C GLU A 715 8.56 -15.20 16.30
N VAL A 716 9.15 -14.26 15.55
CA VAL A 716 9.14 -12.83 15.89
C VAL A 716 7.75 -12.23 15.64
N MET A 717 7.13 -12.56 14.50
CA MET A 717 5.89 -11.91 14.08
C MET A 717 4.67 -12.34 14.90
N VAL A 718 4.59 -13.59 15.33
CA VAL A 718 3.53 -14.06 16.25
C VAL A 718 3.64 -13.34 17.60
N ARG A 719 4.87 -13.14 18.09
CA ARG A 719 5.14 -12.33 19.30
C ARG A 719 4.81 -10.84 19.12
N GLY A 720 4.87 -10.34 17.89
CA GLY A 720 4.46 -8.99 17.52
C GLY A 720 2.95 -8.82 17.30
N THR A 721 2.20 -9.91 17.19
CA THR A 721 0.78 -9.85 16.87
C THR A 721 -0.01 -9.28 18.06
N PHE A 722 -0.81 -8.24 17.79
CA PHE A 722 -1.45 -7.36 18.75
C PHE A 722 -0.50 -6.69 19.75
N ALA A 723 0.79 -6.53 19.44
CA ALA A 723 1.77 -5.90 20.34
C ALA A 723 1.82 -4.37 20.23
N ASN A 724 0.93 -3.75 19.45
CA ASN A 724 0.92 -2.31 19.26
C ASN A 724 0.65 -1.58 20.59
N ILE A 725 1.45 -0.55 20.86
CA ILE A 725 1.45 0.19 22.13
C ILE A 725 0.19 1.05 22.34
N ARG A 726 -0.67 1.17 21.32
CA ARG A 726 -1.91 1.97 21.35
C ARG A 726 -3.19 1.12 21.38
N ILE A 727 -3.07 -0.22 21.39
CA ILE A 727 -4.25 -1.07 21.55
C ILE A 727 -4.95 -0.75 22.87
N LYS A 728 -6.28 -0.70 22.83
CA LYS A 728 -7.15 -0.57 23.99
C LYS A 728 -8.03 -1.79 24.05
N ASN A 729 -7.62 -2.76 24.86
CA ASN A 729 -8.36 -4.00 25.06
C ASN A 729 -9.36 -3.81 26.22
N GLU A 730 -10.65 -3.99 25.93
CA GLU A 730 -11.74 -3.79 26.89
C GLU A 730 -11.67 -4.78 28.07
N MET A 731 -10.94 -5.90 27.93
CA MET A 731 -10.69 -6.88 29.00
C MET A 731 -9.76 -6.35 30.12
N VAL A 732 -9.00 -5.28 29.86
CA VAL A 732 -8.04 -4.68 30.80
C VAL A 732 -8.19 -3.15 30.82
N PRO A 733 -9.32 -2.64 31.34
CA PRO A 733 -9.66 -1.23 31.25
C PRO A 733 -8.59 -0.34 31.91
N GLY A 734 -8.23 0.75 31.23
CA GLY A 734 -7.20 1.70 31.68
C GLY A 734 -5.77 1.31 31.30
N VAL A 735 -5.53 0.16 30.68
CA VAL A 735 -4.22 -0.26 30.16
C VAL A 735 -4.17 0.01 28.66
N GLU A 736 -3.23 0.84 28.21
CA GLU A 736 -2.89 0.98 26.80
C GLU A 736 -1.73 0.05 26.42
N GLY A 737 -1.84 -0.57 25.25
CA GLY A 737 -0.86 -1.50 24.72
C GLY A 737 -1.43 -2.89 24.45
N GLY A 738 -0.61 -3.74 23.85
CA GLY A 738 -0.94 -5.12 23.47
C GLY A 738 -1.11 -6.10 24.63
N MET A 739 -1.96 -5.75 25.60
CA MET A 739 -2.17 -6.46 26.85
C MET A 739 -3.54 -7.13 26.88
N THR A 740 -3.63 -8.25 27.58
CA THR A 740 -4.89 -8.97 27.85
C THR A 740 -4.84 -9.62 29.23
N LYS A 741 -5.86 -10.38 29.57
CA LYS A 741 -6.02 -11.03 30.87
C LYS A 741 -6.12 -12.54 30.72
N TYR A 742 -5.26 -13.28 31.42
CA TYR A 742 -5.33 -14.74 31.54
C TYR A 742 -5.41 -15.12 33.02
N ALA A 743 -6.43 -15.88 33.42
CA ALA A 743 -6.63 -16.35 34.80
C ALA A 743 -6.50 -15.26 35.89
N GLY A 744 -6.89 -14.01 35.57
CA GLY A 744 -6.79 -12.87 36.50
C GLY A 744 -5.54 -12.01 36.32
N GLU A 745 -4.49 -12.53 35.70
CA GLU A 745 -3.21 -11.85 35.48
C GLU A 745 -3.22 -11.05 34.16
N VAL A 746 -2.75 -9.80 34.21
CA VAL A 746 -2.58 -8.96 33.01
C VAL A 746 -1.21 -9.20 32.41
N MET A 747 -1.15 -9.56 31.14
CA MET A 747 0.09 -9.91 30.42
C MET A 747 -0.01 -9.57 28.92
N PRO A 748 1.10 -9.59 28.18
CA PRO A 748 1.06 -9.45 26.72
C PRO A 748 0.16 -10.49 26.05
N ILE A 749 -0.51 -10.11 24.96
CA ILE A 749 -1.44 -10.99 24.22
C ILE A 749 -0.77 -12.30 23.77
N TYR A 750 0.47 -12.23 23.30
CA TYR A 750 1.24 -13.43 22.93
C TYR A 750 1.36 -14.44 24.09
N ASP A 751 1.74 -13.97 25.28
CA ASP A 751 1.95 -14.84 26.43
C ASP A 751 0.64 -15.51 26.88
N ALA A 752 -0.45 -14.74 26.91
CA ALA A 752 -1.78 -15.27 27.21
C ALA A 752 -2.24 -16.32 26.18
N ALA A 753 -2.01 -16.05 24.89
CA ALA A 753 -2.34 -16.98 23.81
C ALA A 753 -1.57 -18.30 23.94
N MET A 754 -0.28 -18.25 24.27
CA MET A 754 0.54 -19.46 24.47
C MET A 754 0.06 -20.28 25.67
N ARG A 755 -0.35 -19.63 26.78
CA ARG A 755 -0.95 -20.33 27.94
C ARG A 755 -2.28 -21.00 27.56
N HIS A 756 -3.17 -20.31 26.87
CA HIS A 756 -4.42 -20.90 26.38
C HIS A 756 -4.20 -22.07 25.41
N LYS A 757 -3.18 -21.97 24.54
CA LYS A 757 -2.80 -23.05 23.64
C LYS A 757 -2.32 -24.29 24.41
N ALA A 758 -1.54 -24.10 25.48
CA ALA A 758 -1.13 -25.19 26.37
C ALA A 758 -2.32 -25.85 27.09
N ASP A 759 -3.36 -25.08 27.41
CA ASP A 759 -4.61 -25.58 28.00
C ASP A 759 -5.53 -26.30 26.99
N GLY A 760 -5.21 -26.25 25.68
CA GLY A 760 -6.09 -26.76 24.62
C GLY A 760 -7.35 -25.91 24.41
N THR A 761 -7.35 -24.66 24.86
CA THR A 761 -8.50 -23.75 24.77
C THR A 761 -8.53 -23.07 23.40
N ALA A 762 -9.65 -23.18 22.68
CA ALA A 762 -9.86 -22.41 21.45
C ALA A 762 -10.02 -20.91 21.76
N LEU A 763 -9.57 -20.05 20.85
CA LEU A 763 -9.62 -18.60 21.04
C LEU A 763 -10.49 -17.90 19.99
N VAL A 764 -11.10 -16.79 20.38
CA VAL A 764 -11.78 -15.84 19.48
C VAL A 764 -11.28 -14.42 19.69
N ILE A 765 -11.45 -13.57 18.68
CA ILE A 765 -11.33 -12.11 18.83
C ILE A 765 -12.73 -11.53 18.71
N VAL A 766 -13.07 -10.56 19.57
CA VAL A 766 -14.28 -9.75 19.44
C VAL A 766 -13.90 -8.31 19.15
N ALA A 767 -14.55 -7.67 18.17
CA ALA A 767 -14.23 -6.29 17.78
C ALA A 767 -15.48 -5.45 17.44
N GLY A 768 -15.30 -4.12 17.40
CA GLY A 768 -16.31 -3.16 16.97
C GLY A 768 -16.40 -3.04 15.43
N LYS A 769 -16.59 -1.83 14.92
CA LYS A 769 -16.71 -1.57 13.47
C LYS A 769 -15.34 -1.46 12.79
N GLU A 770 -15.31 -1.67 11.47
CA GLU A 770 -14.14 -1.46 10.60
C GLU A 770 -12.89 -2.24 11.03
N TYR A 771 -13.07 -3.45 11.56
CA TYR A 771 -11.97 -4.28 12.02
C TYR A 771 -11.04 -4.67 10.86
N GLY A 772 -9.75 -4.38 11.02
CA GLY A 772 -8.71 -4.65 10.03
C GLY A 772 -8.50 -3.54 9.00
N THR A 773 -8.86 -2.28 9.30
CA THR A 773 -8.66 -1.16 8.37
C THR A 773 -7.18 -0.81 8.15
N GLY A 774 -6.82 -0.31 6.96
CA GLY A 774 -5.47 0.19 6.66
C GLY A 774 -4.64 -0.70 5.72
N SER A 775 -3.33 -0.82 5.99
CA SER A 775 -2.38 -1.51 5.10
C SER A 775 -2.71 -3.00 4.91
N SER A 776 -2.43 -3.53 3.72
CA SER A 776 -2.70 -4.92 3.33
C SER A 776 -1.70 -5.95 3.89
N ARG A 777 -1.56 -5.98 5.22
CA ARG A 777 -0.60 -6.85 5.93
C ARG A 777 -1.21 -8.24 6.15
N ASP A 778 -0.66 -9.25 5.50
CA ASP A 778 -1.03 -10.67 5.67
C ASP A 778 -0.75 -11.20 7.09
N TRP A 779 0.31 -10.71 7.73
CA TRP A 779 0.66 -11.03 9.11
C TRP A 779 -0.43 -10.71 10.13
N ALA A 780 -1.35 -9.78 9.82
CA ALA A 780 -2.52 -9.56 10.66
C ALA A 780 -3.45 -10.78 10.71
N ALA A 781 -3.49 -11.61 9.67
CA ALA A 781 -4.23 -12.87 9.66
C ALA A 781 -3.35 -14.07 10.03
N LYS A 782 -2.11 -14.16 9.51
CA LYS A 782 -1.15 -15.23 9.85
C LYS A 782 -0.88 -15.27 11.35
N GLY A 783 -0.58 -14.12 11.95
CA GLY A 783 -0.38 -13.97 13.39
C GLY A 783 -1.61 -14.34 14.20
N THR A 784 -2.79 -13.87 13.78
CA THR A 784 -4.07 -14.20 14.44
C THR A 784 -4.30 -15.71 14.47
N ASN A 785 -4.10 -16.41 13.35
CA ASN A 785 -4.22 -17.86 13.28
C ASN A 785 -3.17 -18.57 14.16
N LEU A 786 -1.90 -18.16 14.09
CA LEU A 786 -0.80 -18.79 14.84
C LEU A 786 -0.87 -18.57 16.36
N LEU A 787 -1.54 -17.51 16.81
CA LEU A 787 -1.92 -17.33 18.23
C LEU A 787 -3.01 -18.31 18.68
N GLY A 788 -3.63 -19.07 17.77
CA GLY A 788 -4.66 -20.06 18.08
C GLY A 788 -6.09 -19.54 17.95
N VAL A 789 -6.29 -18.36 17.35
CA VAL A 789 -7.62 -17.80 17.11
C VAL A 789 -8.33 -18.58 16.00
N ARG A 790 -9.53 -19.09 16.30
CA ARG A 790 -10.36 -19.89 15.40
C ARG A 790 -11.46 -19.10 14.72
N ALA A 791 -11.94 -18.02 15.35
CA ALA A 791 -12.92 -17.11 14.77
C ALA A 791 -12.69 -15.66 15.20
N VAL A 792 -13.12 -14.72 14.36
CA VAL A 792 -13.20 -13.29 14.68
C VAL A 792 -14.67 -12.87 14.57
N ILE A 793 -15.22 -12.27 15.62
CA ILE A 793 -16.62 -11.82 15.69
C ILE A 793 -16.62 -10.29 15.80
N THR A 794 -17.19 -9.60 14.82
CA THR A 794 -17.06 -8.13 14.71
C THR A 794 -18.36 -7.47 14.26
N GLU A 795 -18.52 -6.17 14.47
CA GLU A 795 -19.67 -5.43 13.92
C GLU A 795 -19.52 -5.20 12.42
N SER A 796 -18.29 -4.98 11.94
CA SER A 796 -17.96 -4.98 10.51
C SER A 796 -16.47 -5.24 10.27
N PHE A 797 -16.14 -5.71 9.07
CA PHE A 797 -14.77 -5.94 8.60
C PHE A 797 -14.39 -4.96 7.49
N GLU A 798 -13.10 -4.61 7.40
CA GLU A 798 -12.51 -4.16 6.14
C GLU A 798 -12.32 -5.36 5.17
N ARG A 799 -12.49 -5.12 3.87
CA ARG A 799 -12.52 -6.13 2.81
C ARG A 799 -11.27 -7.02 2.77
N ILE A 800 -10.08 -6.43 2.71
CA ILE A 800 -8.80 -7.14 2.55
C ILE A 800 -8.53 -8.00 3.79
N HIS A 801 -8.73 -7.43 4.98
CA HIS A 801 -8.46 -8.17 6.22
C HIS A 801 -9.38 -9.38 6.37
N ARG A 802 -10.68 -9.24 6.05
CA ARG A 802 -11.62 -10.37 6.01
C ARG A 802 -11.16 -11.47 5.05
N SER A 803 -10.77 -11.12 3.83
CA SER A 803 -10.23 -12.11 2.88
C SER A 803 -9.00 -12.84 3.42
N ASN A 804 -8.07 -12.11 4.06
CA ASN A 804 -6.87 -12.71 4.65
C ASN A 804 -7.22 -13.68 5.80
N LEU A 805 -8.21 -13.36 6.64
CA LEU A 805 -8.67 -14.27 7.71
C LEU A 805 -9.19 -15.59 7.12
N VAL A 806 -10.04 -15.53 6.10
CA VAL A 806 -10.53 -16.71 5.38
C VAL A 806 -9.36 -17.48 4.75
N GLY A 807 -8.43 -16.77 4.12
CA GLY A 807 -7.23 -17.34 3.50
C GLY A 807 -6.32 -18.09 4.48
N MET A 808 -6.38 -17.76 5.78
CA MET A 808 -5.68 -18.45 6.86
C MET A 808 -6.57 -19.44 7.64
N GLY A 809 -7.79 -19.71 7.19
CA GLY A 809 -8.69 -20.66 7.85
C GLY A 809 -9.30 -20.14 9.16
N VAL A 810 -9.29 -18.82 9.41
CA VAL A 810 -9.96 -18.19 10.54
C VAL A 810 -11.39 -17.82 10.12
N LEU A 811 -12.41 -18.23 10.89
CA LEU A 811 -13.81 -17.98 10.56
C LEU A 811 -14.20 -16.51 10.85
N PRO A 812 -14.53 -15.68 9.84
CA PRO A 812 -15.01 -14.33 10.08
C PRO A 812 -16.53 -14.33 10.28
N LEU A 813 -16.99 -13.85 11.44
CA LEU A 813 -18.39 -13.69 11.78
C LEU A 813 -18.69 -12.20 12.01
N GLN A 814 -19.78 -11.73 11.46
CA GLN A 814 -20.26 -10.37 11.68
C GLN A 814 -21.51 -10.42 12.55
N PHE A 815 -21.63 -9.60 13.59
CA PHE A 815 -22.87 -9.55 14.38
C PHE A 815 -24.09 -9.26 13.50
N ALA A 816 -25.23 -9.87 13.83
CA ALA A 816 -26.51 -9.50 13.23
C ALA A 816 -26.90 -8.06 13.62
N GLU A 817 -27.78 -7.45 12.83
CA GLU A 817 -28.23 -6.08 13.08
C GLU A 817 -28.80 -5.93 14.49
N GLY A 818 -28.35 -4.89 15.21
CA GLY A 818 -28.76 -4.61 16.58
C GLY A 818 -28.00 -5.37 17.67
N VAL A 819 -27.15 -6.34 17.32
CA VAL A 819 -26.23 -7.02 18.24
C VAL A 819 -24.85 -6.40 18.12
N THR A 820 -24.26 -6.03 19.26
CA THR A 820 -22.88 -5.54 19.36
C THR A 820 -22.21 -6.10 20.62
N ARG A 821 -20.87 -6.02 20.67
CA ARG A 821 -20.08 -6.35 21.87
C ARG A 821 -20.58 -5.60 23.12
N GLU A 822 -21.04 -4.36 22.95
CA GLU A 822 -21.57 -3.52 24.02
C GLU A 822 -22.96 -3.99 24.49
N THR A 823 -23.85 -4.35 23.56
CA THR A 823 -25.19 -4.87 23.93
C THR A 823 -25.12 -6.21 24.66
N LEU A 824 -24.10 -7.03 24.34
CA LEU A 824 -23.84 -8.31 25.00
C LEU A 824 -23.15 -8.14 26.37
N LYS A 825 -22.63 -6.94 26.66
CA LYS A 825 -21.96 -6.56 27.91
C LYS A 825 -20.82 -7.52 28.27
N LEU A 826 -19.97 -7.80 27.28
CA LEU A 826 -18.86 -8.73 27.43
C LEU A 826 -17.82 -8.17 28.41
N ASP A 827 -17.34 -9.01 29.32
CA ASP A 827 -16.26 -8.68 30.27
C ASP A 827 -14.98 -9.52 30.07
N GLY A 828 -15.02 -10.47 29.14
CA GLY A 828 -13.91 -11.35 28.78
C GLY A 828 -13.87 -12.66 29.57
N SER A 829 -14.80 -12.88 30.49
CA SER A 829 -14.93 -14.14 31.23
C SER A 829 -15.77 -15.20 30.51
N GLU A 830 -16.44 -14.82 29.43
CA GLU A 830 -17.38 -15.67 28.70
C GLU A 830 -16.69 -16.70 27.80
N THR A 831 -17.44 -17.73 27.41
CA THR A 831 -17.07 -18.67 26.36
C THR A 831 -18.05 -18.62 25.19
N PHE A 832 -17.52 -18.90 24.00
CA PHE A 832 -18.24 -18.86 22.72
C PHE A 832 -18.25 -20.25 22.10
N THR A 833 -19.43 -20.76 21.76
CA THR A 833 -19.59 -22.02 21.03
C THR A 833 -20.29 -21.77 19.69
N ILE A 834 -19.67 -22.28 18.62
CA ILE A 834 -20.12 -22.19 17.22
C ILE A 834 -20.14 -23.61 16.65
N THR A 835 -21.33 -24.09 16.32
CA THR A 835 -21.56 -25.47 15.84
C THR A 835 -21.86 -25.54 14.34
N GLY A 836 -21.68 -26.71 13.74
CA GLY A 836 -21.98 -26.94 12.33
C GLY A 836 -20.98 -26.27 11.38
N VAL A 837 -19.74 -26.04 11.83
CA VAL A 837 -18.75 -25.24 11.09
C VAL A 837 -18.35 -25.92 9.77
N ALA A 838 -18.30 -27.25 9.73
CA ALA A 838 -18.03 -28.00 8.50
C ALA A 838 -19.12 -27.86 7.42
N GLY A 839 -20.36 -27.56 7.83
CA GLY A 839 -21.52 -27.45 6.94
C GLY A 839 -21.84 -26.01 6.55
N LEU A 840 -20.89 -25.08 6.74
CA LEU A 840 -21.13 -23.67 6.44
C LEU A 840 -21.43 -23.45 4.96
N ARG A 841 -22.36 -22.53 4.69
CA ARG A 841 -22.61 -22.00 3.34
C ARG A 841 -22.22 -20.52 3.30
N PRO A 842 -21.80 -20.00 2.13
CA PRO A 842 -21.43 -18.60 2.01
C PRO A 842 -22.55 -17.70 2.51
N ARG A 843 -22.17 -16.70 3.31
CA ARG A 843 -23.08 -15.70 3.86
C ARG A 843 -24.26 -16.24 4.67
N GLN A 844 -24.25 -17.47 5.16
CA GLN A 844 -25.38 -17.93 5.98
C GLN A 844 -25.34 -17.31 7.37
N ASP A 845 -26.50 -17.27 8.04
CA ASP A 845 -26.56 -16.89 9.44
C ASP A 845 -26.03 -18.04 10.31
N VAL A 846 -25.26 -17.68 11.33
CA VAL A 846 -24.56 -18.59 12.25
C VAL A 846 -24.95 -18.20 13.66
N GLU A 847 -25.51 -19.18 14.37
CA GLU A 847 -25.86 -19.05 15.76
C GLU A 847 -24.62 -19.22 16.65
N VAL A 848 -24.40 -18.28 17.58
CA VAL A 848 -23.30 -18.31 18.53
C VAL A 848 -23.87 -18.39 19.94
N LYS A 849 -23.50 -19.45 20.67
CA LYS A 849 -23.86 -19.60 22.09
C LYS A 849 -22.80 -18.93 22.95
N LEU A 850 -23.21 -17.94 23.73
CA LEU A 850 -22.41 -17.27 24.75
C LEU A 850 -22.72 -17.88 26.12
N THR A 851 -21.69 -18.31 26.86
CA THR A 851 -21.83 -18.79 28.24
C THR A 851 -21.01 -17.91 29.18
N ARG A 852 -21.64 -17.39 30.23
CA ARG A 852 -21.00 -16.52 31.23
C ARG A 852 -20.34 -17.33 32.34
N ALA A 853 -19.47 -16.68 33.11
CA ALA A 853 -18.79 -17.30 34.25
C ALA A 853 -19.74 -17.85 35.34
N ASP A 854 -20.96 -17.30 35.47
CA ASP A 854 -21.99 -17.79 36.39
C ASP A 854 -22.77 -19.02 35.86
N GLY A 855 -22.44 -19.47 34.64
CA GLY A 855 -23.09 -20.59 33.94
C GLY A 855 -24.35 -20.20 33.17
N SER A 856 -24.82 -18.95 33.26
CA SER A 856 -25.91 -18.48 32.40
C SER A 856 -25.47 -18.46 30.94
N SER A 857 -26.38 -18.80 30.04
CA SER A 857 -26.09 -18.79 28.60
C SER A 857 -27.17 -18.09 27.82
N GLU A 858 -26.75 -17.37 26.79
CA GLU A 858 -27.63 -16.81 25.77
C GLU A 858 -27.09 -17.10 24.38
N THR A 859 -27.91 -16.82 23.38
CA THR A 859 -27.59 -17.08 22.00
C THR A 859 -27.82 -15.81 21.19
N PHE A 860 -26.90 -15.50 20.28
CA PHE A 860 -27.06 -14.42 19.32
C PHE A 860 -26.73 -14.88 17.91
N LEU A 861 -27.27 -14.15 16.94
CA LEU A 861 -27.03 -14.42 15.52
C LEU A 861 -25.84 -13.61 15.02
N THR A 862 -25.08 -14.24 14.14
CA THR A 862 -24.04 -13.62 13.32
C THR A 862 -24.24 -13.99 11.86
N ARG A 863 -23.65 -13.22 10.97
CA ARG A 863 -23.52 -13.52 9.55
C ARG A 863 -22.14 -14.12 9.30
N CYS A 864 -22.09 -15.30 8.69
CA CYS A 864 -20.83 -15.83 8.15
C CYS A 864 -20.31 -14.88 7.06
N ARG A 865 -19.05 -14.45 7.17
CA ARG A 865 -18.41 -13.56 6.18
C ARG A 865 -17.40 -14.30 5.30
N ILE A 866 -17.60 -15.61 5.13
CA ILE A 866 -17.15 -16.34 3.95
C ILE A 866 -18.16 -15.96 2.86
N ASP A 867 -17.74 -15.12 1.93
CA ASP A 867 -18.66 -14.44 1.03
C ASP A 867 -18.93 -15.27 -0.24
N THR A 868 -18.03 -16.22 -0.56
CA THR A 868 -17.99 -16.93 -1.85
C THR A 868 -17.83 -18.45 -1.69
N VAL A 869 -18.13 -19.22 -2.75
CA VAL A 869 -17.93 -20.68 -2.77
C VAL A 869 -16.44 -21.04 -2.76
N ASN A 870 -15.60 -20.32 -3.52
CA ASN A 870 -14.16 -20.54 -3.54
C ASN A 870 -13.54 -20.26 -2.17
N GLU A 871 -13.97 -19.19 -1.50
CA GLU A 871 -13.56 -18.88 -0.14
C GLU A 871 -13.93 -19.97 0.86
N LEU A 872 -15.11 -20.58 0.69
CA LEU A 872 -15.51 -21.73 1.49
C LEU A 872 -14.58 -22.92 1.23
N GLU A 873 -14.21 -23.20 -0.02
CA GLU A 873 -13.23 -24.24 -0.33
C GLU A 873 -11.87 -23.97 0.35
N TYR A 874 -11.40 -22.73 0.33
CA TYR A 874 -10.16 -22.34 1.02
C TYR A 874 -10.26 -22.61 2.52
N PHE A 875 -11.34 -22.17 3.16
CA PHE A 875 -11.59 -22.38 4.59
C PHE A 875 -11.65 -23.87 4.94
N LEU A 876 -12.36 -24.68 4.16
CA LEU A 876 -12.48 -26.13 4.36
C LEU A 876 -11.15 -26.87 4.15
N ASN A 877 -10.21 -26.28 3.42
CA ASN A 877 -8.87 -26.79 3.23
C ASN A 877 -7.89 -26.35 4.34
N GLY A 878 -8.32 -25.53 5.31
CA GLY A 878 -7.48 -24.95 6.35
C GLY A 878 -6.75 -23.67 5.91
N GLY A 879 -7.01 -23.19 4.70
CA GLY A 879 -6.39 -22.00 4.12
C GLY A 879 -6.24 -22.11 2.59
N ILE A 880 -6.04 -20.96 1.95
CA ILE A 880 -5.89 -20.87 0.49
C ILE A 880 -4.57 -21.48 0.01
N LEU A 881 -3.48 -21.32 0.77
CA LEU A 881 -2.20 -21.95 0.43
C LEU A 881 -2.28 -23.47 0.54
N HIS A 882 -3.00 -24.01 1.55
CA HIS A 882 -3.25 -25.45 1.67
C HIS A 882 -4.07 -25.99 0.50
N TYR A 883 -5.11 -25.25 0.07
CA TYR A 883 -5.91 -25.61 -1.09
C TYR A 883 -5.06 -25.67 -2.37
N VAL A 884 -4.31 -24.60 -2.66
CA VAL A 884 -3.46 -24.52 -3.85
C VAL A 884 -2.40 -25.61 -3.84
N LEU A 885 -1.76 -25.85 -2.69
CA LEU A 885 -0.74 -26.89 -2.56
C LEU A 885 -1.28 -28.29 -2.88
N ARG A 886 -2.45 -28.67 -2.34
CA ARG A 886 -3.09 -29.96 -2.67
C ARG A 886 -3.42 -30.08 -4.14
N LYS A 887 -3.91 -29.01 -4.77
CA LYS A 887 -4.26 -28.99 -6.19
C LYS A 887 -3.03 -29.16 -7.08
N LEU A 888 -1.89 -28.58 -6.71
CA LEU A 888 -0.64 -28.71 -7.46
C LEU A 888 0.05 -30.07 -7.21
N ALA A 889 -0.08 -30.62 -6.01
CA ALA A 889 0.45 -31.94 -5.64
C ALA A 889 -0.30 -33.10 -6.32
N ALA A 890 -1.58 -32.90 -6.65
CA ALA A 890 -2.44 -33.89 -7.31
C ALA A 890 -2.04 -34.24 -8.75
#